data_AF-A0AAU3J1M0-F1
#
_entry.id   AF-A0AAU3J1M0-F1
#
_cell.length_a   1.000
_cell.length_b   1.000
_cell.length_c   1.000
_cell.angle_alpha   90.00
_cell.angle_beta   90.00
_cell.angle_gamma   90.00
#
_symmetry.space_group_name_H-M   'P 1'
#
loop_
_entity.id
_entity.type
_entity.pdbx_description
1 polymer ?
#
loop_
_entity_poly.entity_id
_entity_poly.type
_entity_poly.pdbx_seq_one_letter_code
_entity_poly.pdbx_strand_id
1 'polypeptide(L)'
;MANVEQSGRPTKAFRATAAEAAGGRLRVARLGLWLVAAILAVRQVAVVLSTPRGERLTDLETWVGPNGVLHVNGSLYDSTQFTGTPFGGLVLKPLTKAAEQALGWGWTFGTLLLVVALGLVVARALPQPVSRRTSLLAAPVAVSLLMLSLPVRNALWLGQTSIMPVLLVLVGCFAVRGQRAGGVLIGLAAALQLTVLLFAPLLWFTGRRRAALTTGITFAACTALAWAAMPHDSYIYWVHHMAGTGLGGKADDLANQSLHGALLRLGLEGPLEIALFFTLGTAVAVLGVRRAVRYARDGQLLLAVAITGCAAIAVSPTTWQHQLLWVLLAVVGRVGKRASDRYVWPVAVVLMMTLPGRMMLPNMSQMYVLRDNVVLLAALVAATAIPFLSRTSPYYRAPVPAPYAPAVPARLRHVPLLPALRRVLARPNLLLELLLIRVTYAAYQKVRLAATGGTNSQGRATAEDHGHQILDLERWLHIDVEHWVNHTVVKVDRLSHFFDFYYESFHFVVPLTVLAVLYWRRPADYRWARAALGFATLLALVGFWLYPLAPPRLLPGLGVIDTVHGVQDFSKPDYGTLTALTNQYAAMPSLHFGWSLWCGVVIAVLAPRWWMKALGLLHPLLTVSAIVATGNHWVLDAAGGALVVGAGFGLTYLLQGPRAKPATAAATSEEPVAVRERAVG
;
A
#
# COMPACT_ATOMS: atom_id res chain seq x y z
N MET A 1 -61.25 39.61 8.45
CA MET A 1 -60.53 38.66 7.56
C MET A 1 -59.26 39.32 7.06
N ALA A 2 -58.21 38.51 6.89
CA ALA A 2 -56.93 38.74 6.21
C ALA A 2 -55.67 38.99 7.09
N ASN A 3 -54.79 37.98 6.98
CA ASN A 3 -53.33 38.00 6.88
C ASN A 3 -52.44 38.17 8.13
N VAL A 4 -51.94 37.03 8.64
CA VAL A 4 -50.50 36.80 8.89
C VAL A 4 -50.19 35.30 8.75
N GLU A 5 -49.57 34.84 7.65
CA GLU A 5 -48.81 33.57 7.62
C GLU A 5 -47.99 33.40 6.31
N GLN A 6 -46.86 34.10 6.16
CA GLN A 6 -45.80 33.69 5.21
C GLN A 6 -44.42 34.19 5.67
N SER A 7 -43.70 33.39 6.48
CA SER A 7 -42.27 33.64 6.75
C SER A 7 -41.42 32.36 6.91
N GLY A 8 -41.82 31.25 6.27
CA GLY A 8 -41.12 29.95 6.38
C GLY A 8 -40.39 29.41 5.13
N ARG A 9 -40.25 30.17 4.03
CA ARG A 9 -39.83 29.64 2.71
C ARG A 9 -38.33 29.72 2.29
N PRO A 10 -37.48 30.67 2.73
CA PRO A 10 -36.12 30.78 2.16
C PRO A 10 -35.16 29.67 2.61
N THR A 11 -35.27 29.19 3.86
CA THR A 11 -34.38 28.15 4.41
C THR A 11 -34.67 26.75 3.88
N LYS A 12 -35.93 26.46 3.49
CA LYS A 12 -36.32 25.18 2.86
C LYS A 12 -35.82 25.09 1.41
N ALA A 13 -35.94 26.16 0.62
CA ALA A 13 -35.45 26.21 -0.75
C ALA A 13 -33.92 26.07 -0.83
N PHE A 14 -33.18 26.74 0.07
CA PHE A 14 -31.71 26.64 0.12
C PHE A 14 -31.21 25.26 0.57
N ARG A 15 -31.94 24.58 1.47
CA ARG A 15 -31.65 23.18 1.83
C ARG A 15 -31.96 22.22 0.69
N ALA A 16 -33.01 22.46 -0.08
CA ALA A 16 -33.38 21.63 -1.23
C ALA A 16 -32.31 21.70 -2.34
N THR A 17 -31.87 22.91 -2.70
CA THR A 17 -30.80 23.09 -3.72
C THR A 17 -29.45 22.55 -3.25
N ALA A 18 -29.10 22.72 -1.97
CA ALA A 18 -27.89 22.11 -1.40
C ALA A 18 -27.94 20.57 -1.36
N ALA A 19 -29.12 19.99 -1.09
CA ALA A 19 -29.34 18.55 -1.10
C ALA A 19 -29.29 17.96 -2.53
N GLU A 20 -29.84 18.67 -3.52
CA GLU A 20 -29.72 18.31 -4.94
C GLU A 20 -28.27 18.38 -5.43
N ALA A 21 -27.54 19.45 -5.10
CA ALA A 21 -26.12 19.59 -5.43
C ALA A 21 -25.26 18.50 -4.76
N ALA A 22 -25.53 18.16 -3.50
CA ALA A 22 -24.87 17.06 -2.80
C ALA A 22 -25.21 15.69 -3.43
N GLY A 23 -26.46 15.49 -3.87
CA GLY A 23 -26.91 14.33 -4.60
C GLY A 23 -26.21 14.17 -5.96
N GLY A 24 -26.05 15.26 -6.70
CA GLY A 24 -25.32 15.32 -7.96
C GLY A 24 -23.84 14.95 -7.79
N ARG A 25 -23.15 15.54 -6.81
CA ARG A 25 -21.75 15.20 -6.49
C ARG A 25 -21.57 13.73 -6.11
N LEU A 26 -22.52 13.16 -5.36
CA LEU A 26 -22.47 11.74 -4.97
C LEU A 26 -22.68 10.81 -6.18
N ARG A 27 -23.57 11.18 -7.10
CA ARG A 27 -23.77 10.43 -8.36
C ARG A 27 -22.51 10.46 -9.22
N VAL A 28 -21.90 11.64 -9.41
CA VAL A 28 -20.64 11.78 -10.17
C VAL A 28 -19.53 10.96 -9.52
N ALA A 29 -19.36 11.02 -8.19
CA ALA A 29 -18.35 10.22 -7.49
C ALA A 29 -18.60 8.72 -7.64
N ARG A 30 -19.86 8.27 -7.58
CA ARG A 30 -20.23 6.86 -7.80
C ARG A 30 -19.91 6.42 -9.23
N LEU A 31 -20.28 7.20 -10.24
CA LEU A 31 -19.99 6.92 -11.64
C LEU A 31 -18.48 6.89 -11.89
N GLY A 32 -17.73 7.85 -11.34
CA GLY A 32 -16.27 7.87 -11.43
C GLY A 32 -15.62 6.63 -10.83
N LEU A 33 -16.09 6.13 -9.69
CA LEU A 33 -15.56 4.89 -9.10
C LEU A 33 -15.91 3.64 -9.92
N TRP A 34 -17.10 3.57 -10.52
CA TRP A 34 -17.44 2.49 -11.45
C TRP A 34 -16.61 2.57 -12.74
N LEU A 35 -16.32 3.77 -13.23
CA LEU A 35 -15.39 3.97 -14.35
C LEU A 35 -13.99 3.46 -14.01
N VAL A 36 -13.49 3.77 -12.80
CA VAL A 36 -12.21 3.21 -12.32
C VAL A 36 -12.26 1.68 -12.28
N ALA A 37 -13.31 1.09 -11.73
CA ALA A 37 -13.49 -0.36 -11.72
C ALA A 37 -13.52 -0.96 -13.15
N ALA A 38 -14.20 -0.30 -14.09
CA ALA A 38 -14.25 -0.72 -15.49
C ALA A 38 -12.89 -0.61 -16.18
N ILE A 39 -12.15 0.49 -16.00
CA ILE A 39 -10.80 0.67 -16.53
C ILE A 39 -9.86 -0.41 -15.98
N LEU A 40 -9.95 -0.71 -14.68
CA LEU A 40 -9.15 -1.78 -14.08
C LEU A 40 -9.50 -3.14 -14.66
N ALA A 41 -10.78 -3.45 -14.86
CA ALA A 41 -11.21 -4.70 -15.49
C ALA A 41 -10.69 -4.81 -16.93
N VAL A 42 -10.86 -3.75 -17.75
CA VAL A 42 -10.34 -3.70 -19.12
C VAL A 42 -8.83 -3.86 -19.14
N ARG A 43 -8.10 -3.21 -18.22
CA ARG A 43 -6.66 -3.39 -18.07
C ARG A 43 -6.28 -4.84 -17.77
N GLN A 44 -7.00 -5.51 -16.87
CA GLN A 44 -6.72 -6.92 -16.55
C GLN A 44 -6.94 -7.83 -17.77
N VAL A 45 -8.06 -7.63 -18.49
CA VAL A 45 -8.35 -8.35 -19.73
C VAL A 45 -7.25 -8.10 -20.77
N ALA A 46 -6.89 -6.83 -20.99
CA ALA A 46 -5.86 -6.47 -21.96
C ALA A 46 -4.52 -7.11 -21.63
N VAL A 47 -4.08 -7.06 -20.36
CA VAL A 47 -2.83 -7.70 -19.92
C VAL A 47 -2.86 -9.20 -20.22
N VAL A 48 -3.86 -9.93 -19.73
CA VAL A 48 -3.94 -11.38 -19.91
C VAL A 48 -4.02 -11.77 -21.39
N LEU A 49 -4.76 -11.02 -22.20
CA LEU A 49 -4.94 -11.36 -23.61
C LEU A 49 -3.75 -10.95 -24.49
N SER A 50 -3.02 -9.90 -24.11
CA SER A 50 -1.79 -9.46 -24.78
C SER A 50 -0.57 -10.33 -24.45
N THR A 51 -0.60 -11.03 -23.31
CA THR A 51 0.47 -11.96 -22.93
C THR A 51 0.43 -13.21 -23.83
N PRO A 52 1.58 -13.66 -24.37
CA PRO A 52 1.66 -14.87 -25.19
C PRO A 52 1.06 -16.11 -24.52
N ARG A 53 0.58 -17.07 -25.34
CA ARG A 53 0.17 -18.40 -24.86
C ARG A 53 1.39 -19.10 -24.25
N GLY A 54 1.24 -19.77 -23.10
CA GLY A 54 2.35 -20.31 -22.30
C GLY A 54 2.80 -19.39 -21.15
N GLU A 55 2.63 -18.08 -21.28
CA GLU A 55 3.02 -17.10 -20.25
C GLU A 55 1.83 -16.52 -19.47
N ARG A 56 0.60 -16.80 -19.93
CA ARG A 56 -0.64 -16.39 -19.27
C ARG A 56 -1.36 -17.61 -18.71
N LEU A 57 -2.11 -17.42 -17.63
CA LEU A 57 -2.90 -18.47 -17.00
C LEU A 57 -2.07 -19.74 -16.76
N THR A 58 -0.82 -19.56 -16.30
CA THR A 58 0.22 -20.60 -16.34
C THR A 58 -0.18 -21.88 -15.64
N ASP A 59 -0.85 -21.78 -14.49
CA ASP A 59 -1.30 -22.96 -13.73
C ASP A 59 -2.50 -23.61 -14.44
N LEU A 60 -3.44 -22.81 -14.97
CA LEU A 60 -4.57 -23.33 -15.73
C LEU A 60 -4.11 -24.03 -17.01
N GLU A 61 -3.14 -23.49 -17.74
CA GLU A 61 -2.55 -24.13 -18.92
C GLU A 61 -1.82 -25.43 -18.53
N THR A 62 -1.16 -25.44 -17.37
CA THR A 62 -0.56 -26.65 -16.79
C THR A 62 -1.61 -27.71 -16.43
N TRP A 63 -2.81 -27.29 -16.03
CA TRP A 63 -3.88 -28.22 -15.63
C TRP A 63 -4.72 -28.72 -16.80
N VAL A 64 -5.04 -27.82 -17.73
CA VAL A 64 -6.09 -27.96 -18.75
C VAL A 64 -5.54 -27.87 -20.18
N GLY A 65 -4.27 -27.52 -20.37
CA GLY A 65 -3.66 -27.51 -21.70
C GLY A 65 -3.64 -28.91 -22.34
N PRO A 66 -3.18 -29.02 -23.60
CA PRO A 66 -3.18 -30.28 -24.36
C PRO A 66 -2.47 -31.45 -23.66
N ASN A 67 -1.47 -31.14 -22.82
CA ASN A 67 -0.72 -32.09 -22.00
C ASN A 67 -0.96 -31.87 -20.49
N GLY A 68 -2.07 -31.22 -20.14
CA GLY A 68 -2.35 -30.79 -18.78
C GLY A 68 -2.63 -31.96 -17.86
N VAL A 69 -2.32 -31.80 -16.56
CA VAL A 69 -2.47 -32.88 -15.56
C VAL A 69 -3.89 -33.43 -15.43
N LEU A 70 -4.92 -32.70 -15.87
CA LEU A 70 -6.31 -33.16 -15.86
C LEU A 70 -6.70 -34.01 -17.09
N HIS A 71 -5.86 -34.03 -18.13
CA HIS A 71 -6.05 -34.82 -19.37
C HIS A 71 -5.25 -36.13 -19.37
N VAL A 72 -4.07 -36.13 -18.76
CA VAL A 72 -3.19 -37.31 -18.77
C VAL A 72 -3.82 -38.43 -17.94
N ASN A 73 -3.78 -39.65 -18.46
CA ASN A 73 -4.15 -40.86 -17.71
C ASN A 73 -3.03 -41.17 -16.68
N GLY A 74 -2.98 -40.39 -15.59
CA GLY A 74 -1.99 -40.48 -14.51
C GLY A 74 -2.51 -39.80 -13.24
N SER A 75 -1.73 -39.79 -12.15
CA SER A 75 -2.14 -39.08 -10.93
C SER A 75 -2.09 -37.57 -11.15
N LEU A 76 -3.04 -36.84 -10.55
CA LEU A 76 -3.03 -35.38 -10.53
C LEU A 76 -1.75 -34.79 -9.91
N TYR A 77 -1.09 -35.55 -9.05
CA TYR A 77 -0.01 -35.07 -8.19
C TYR A 77 1.38 -35.55 -8.62
N ASP A 78 1.50 -36.36 -9.67
CA ASP A 78 2.80 -36.87 -10.15
C ASP A 78 3.77 -35.74 -10.53
N SER A 79 3.26 -34.65 -11.12
CA SER A 79 4.07 -33.48 -11.46
C SER A 79 4.28 -32.51 -10.30
N THR A 80 3.55 -32.69 -9.18
CA THR A 80 3.41 -31.75 -8.05
C THR A 80 2.90 -30.34 -8.42
N GLN A 81 2.53 -30.09 -9.69
CA GLN A 81 2.09 -28.76 -10.16
C GLN A 81 0.62 -28.47 -9.86
N PHE A 82 -0.20 -29.50 -9.62
CA PHE A 82 -1.56 -29.33 -9.13
C PHE A 82 -1.58 -29.14 -7.61
N THR A 83 -2.09 -27.99 -7.17
CA THR A 83 -2.12 -27.60 -5.75
C THR A 83 -3.51 -27.69 -5.12
N GLY A 84 -4.53 -28.01 -5.92
CA GLY A 84 -5.91 -28.15 -5.46
C GLY A 84 -6.15 -29.43 -4.68
N THR A 85 -7.33 -29.55 -4.07
CA THR A 85 -7.77 -30.81 -3.45
C THR A 85 -8.21 -31.82 -4.51
N PRO A 86 -8.29 -33.13 -4.18
CA PRO A 86 -8.83 -34.14 -5.10
C PRO A 86 -10.26 -33.80 -5.57
N PHE A 87 -11.09 -33.25 -4.67
CA PHE A 87 -12.41 -32.75 -5.03
C PHE A 87 -12.35 -31.57 -6.01
N GLY A 88 -11.41 -30.64 -5.83
CA GLY A 88 -11.15 -29.56 -6.78
C GLY A 88 -10.76 -30.08 -8.16
N GLY A 89 -9.89 -31.10 -8.23
CA GLY A 89 -9.53 -31.79 -9.46
C GLY A 89 -10.74 -32.44 -10.14
N LEU A 90 -11.58 -33.13 -9.37
CA LEU A 90 -12.81 -33.76 -9.86
C LEU A 90 -13.80 -32.74 -10.45
N VAL A 91 -13.95 -31.58 -9.82
CA VAL A 91 -14.82 -30.48 -10.29
C VAL A 91 -14.25 -29.81 -11.54
N LEU A 92 -12.92 -29.69 -11.64
CA LEU A 92 -12.25 -29.05 -12.77
C LEU A 92 -12.15 -29.97 -14.00
N LYS A 93 -12.06 -31.29 -13.81
CA LYS A 93 -11.93 -32.27 -14.89
C LYS A 93 -12.98 -32.15 -16.01
N PRO A 94 -14.30 -32.00 -15.77
CA PRO A 94 -15.27 -31.80 -16.85
C PRO A 94 -15.16 -30.43 -17.52
N LEU A 95 -14.56 -29.45 -16.85
CA LEU A 95 -14.39 -28.10 -17.39
C LEU A 95 -13.21 -28.01 -18.36
N THR A 96 -12.38 -29.05 -18.48
CA THR A 96 -11.14 -29.01 -19.26
C THR A 96 -11.40 -28.80 -20.76
N LYS A 97 -12.29 -29.58 -21.37
CA LYS A 97 -12.63 -29.45 -22.80
C LYS A 97 -13.24 -28.10 -23.17
N ALA A 98 -14.09 -27.54 -22.29
CA ALA A 98 -14.70 -26.23 -22.49
C ALA A 98 -13.70 -25.09 -22.28
N ALA A 99 -12.78 -25.28 -21.32
CA ALA A 99 -11.68 -24.37 -21.10
C ALA A 99 -10.69 -24.40 -22.27
N GLU A 100 -10.32 -25.55 -22.87
CA GLU A 100 -9.40 -25.60 -24.04
C GLU A 100 -9.84 -24.69 -25.19
N GLN A 101 -11.13 -24.68 -25.49
CA GLN A 101 -11.70 -23.88 -26.59
C GLN A 101 -11.85 -22.39 -26.23
N ALA A 102 -11.92 -22.04 -24.95
CA ALA A 102 -12.17 -20.69 -24.44
C ALA A 102 -11.04 -20.15 -23.55
N LEU A 103 -9.86 -20.78 -23.56
CA LEU A 103 -8.92 -20.87 -22.41
C LEU A 103 -8.44 -19.53 -21.88
N GLY A 104 -8.42 -18.49 -22.73
CA GLY A 104 -8.19 -17.12 -22.29
C GLY A 104 -9.45 -16.37 -21.85
N TRP A 105 -10.43 -16.27 -22.75
CA TRP A 105 -11.56 -15.35 -22.58
C TRP A 105 -12.56 -15.80 -21.51
N GLY A 106 -13.01 -17.06 -21.57
CA GLY A 106 -14.03 -17.58 -20.67
C GLY A 106 -13.58 -17.55 -19.22
N TRP A 107 -12.35 -18.00 -18.98
CA TRP A 107 -11.77 -18.00 -17.63
C TRP A 107 -11.54 -16.58 -17.09
N THR A 108 -11.01 -15.68 -17.93
CA THR A 108 -10.78 -14.29 -17.54
C THR A 108 -12.08 -13.59 -17.18
N PHE A 109 -13.10 -13.65 -18.05
CA PHE A 109 -14.40 -13.04 -17.77
C PHE A 109 -15.10 -13.69 -16.58
N GLY A 110 -15.04 -15.01 -16.45
CA GLY A 110 -15.58 -15.74 -15.29
C GLY A 110 -14.93 -15.28 -13.99
N THR A 111 -13.60 -15.14 -13.96
CA THR A 111 -12.86 -14.65 -12.80
C THR A 111 -13.23 -13.20 -12.47
N LEU A 112 -13.37 -12.33 -13.48
CA LEU A 112 -13.80 -10.94 -13.28
C LEU A 112 -15.23 -10.87 -12.72
N LEU A 113 -16.14 -11.70 -13.21
CA LEU A 113 -17.50 -11.84 -12.68
C LEU A 113 -17.49 -12.28 -11.21
N LEU A 114 -16.65 -13.26 -10.85
CA LEU A 114 -16.48 -13.69 -9.46
C LEU A 114 -15.97 -12.55 -8.56
N VAL A 115 -15.02 -11.74 -9.04
CA VAL A 115 -14.53 -10.58 -8.29
C VAL A 115 -15.62 -9.52 -8.11
N VAL A 116 -16.41 -9.24 -9.16
CA VAL A 116 -17.54 -8.30 -9.07
C VAL A 116 -18.58 -8.81 -8.07
N ALA A 117 -18.95 -10.09 -8.16
CA ALA A 117 -19.87 -10.73 -7.23
C ALA A 117 -19.35 -10.64 -5.78
N LEU A 118 -18.05 -10.94 -5.57
CA LEU A 118 -17.41 -10.84 -4.28
C LEU A 118 -17.46 -9.41 -3.73
N GLY A 119 -17.08 -8.41 -4.53
CA GLY A 119 -17.14 -7.00 -4.13
C GLY A 119 -18.55 -6.53 -3.78
N LEU A 120 -19.55 -6.99 -4.53
CA LEU A 120 -20.97 -6.71 -4.25
C LEU A 120 -21.44 -7.36 -2.93
N VAL A 121 -21.03 -8.59 -2.64
CA VAL A 121 -21.37 -9.27 -1.38
C VAL A 121 -20.67 -8.57 -0.20
N VAL A 122 -19.39 -8.25 -0.31
CA VAL A 122 -18.62 -7.52 0.71
C VAL A 122 -19.27 -6.16 1.01
N ALA A 123 -19.67 -5.41 -0.01
CA ALA A 123 -20.32 -4.11 0.15
C ALA A 123 -21.66 -4.21 0.89
N ARG A 124 -22.43 -5.28 0.65
CA ARG A 124 -23.69 -5.55 1.37
C ARG A 124 -23.45 -6.05 2.80
N ALA A 125 -22.33 -6.74 3.04
CA ALA A 125 -21.96 -7.33 4.32
C ALA A 125 -21.33 -6.33 5.32
N LEU A 126 -21.19 -5.05 4.96
CA LEU A 126 -20.60 -4.04 5.84
C LEU A 126 -21.35 -3.92 7.18
N PRO A 127 -20.64 -3.74 8.31
CA PRO A 127 -21.26 -3.60 9.62
C PRO A 127 -22.22 -2.40 9.69
N GLN A 128 -23.50 -2.67 9.95
CA GLN A 128 -24.54 -1.64 10.06
C GLN A 128 -24.45 -0.87 11.38
N PRO A 129 -24.88 0.42 11.44
CA PRO A 129 -25.41 1.21 10.33
C PRO A 129 -24.31 1.80 9.44
N VAL A 130 -24.50 1.73 8.13
CA VAL A 130 -23.66 2.44 7.14
C VAL A 130 -24.35 3.71 6.65
N SER A 131 -23.57 4.77 6.40
CA SER A 131 -24.12 5.99 5.80
C SER A 131 -24.58 5.73 4.36
N ARG A 132 -25.57 6.50 3.85
CA ARG A 132 -26.02 6.42 2.44
C ARG A 132 -24.85 6.55 1.46
N ARG A 133 -23.91 7.46 1.75
CA ARG A 133 -22.69 7.64 0.97
C ARG A 133 -21.82 6.38 0.96
N THR A 134 -21.56 5.80 2.13
CA THR A 134 -20.78 4.56 2.25
C THR A 134 -21.46 3.42 1.49
N SER A 135 -22.76 3.23 1.66
CA SER A 135 -23.50 2.15 0.99
C SER A 135 -23.44 2.24 -0.54
N LEU A 136 -23.52 3.45 -1.12
CA LEU A 136 -23.51 3.64 -2.57
C LEU A 136 -22.11 3.52 -3.19
N LEU A 137 -21.05 3.84 -2.42
CA LEU A 137 -19.67 3.81 -2.90
C LEU A 137 -18.94 2.51 -2.54
N ALA A 138 -19.45 1.72 -1.59
CA ALA A 138 -18.78 0.51 -1.10
C ALA A 138 -18.54 -0.53 -2.19
N ALA A 139 -19.53 -0.78 -3.06
CA ALA A 139 -19.41 -1.77 -4.14
C ALA A 139 -18.28 -1.45 -5.14
N PRO A 140 -18.26 -0.27 -5.80
CA PRO A 140 -17.18 0.02 -6.74
C PRO A 140 -15.82 0.12 -6.04
N VAL A 141 -15.75 0.65 -4.80
CA VAL A 141 -14.50 0.65 -4.03
C VAL A 141 -14.00 -0.77 -3.74
N ALA A 142 -14.87 -1.67 -3.28
CA ALA A 142 -14.49 -3.06 -3.01
C ALA A 142 -14.01 -3.78 -4.27
N VAL A 143 -14.72 -3.60 -5.40
CA VAL A 143 -14.31 -4.17 -6.70
C VAL A 143 -12.96 -3.61 -7.15
N SER A 144 -12.73 -2.30 -7.07
CA SER A 144 -11.44 -1.70 -7.44
C SER A 144 -10.30 -2.19 -6.54
N LEU A 145 -10.51 -2.27 -5.22
CA LEU A 145 -9.51 -2.79 -4.29
C LEU A 145 -9.19 -4.26 -4.56
N LEU A 146 -10.21 -5.09 -4.83
CA LEU A 146 -10.01 -6.48 -5.23
C LEU A 146 -9.20 -6.56 -6.51
N MET A 147 -9.54 -5.80 -7.56
CA MET A 147 -8.83 -5.79 -8.85
C MET A 147 -7.36 -5.36 -8.76
N LEU A 148 -7.04 -4.47 -7.81
CA LEU A 148 -5.66 -4.03 -7.56
C LEU A 148 -4.86 -5.00 -6.67
N SER A 149 -5.56 -5.86 -5.93
CA SER A 149 -4.94 -6.76 -4.97
C SER A 149 -4.10 -7.85 -5.64
N LEU A 150 -3.00 -8.19 -4.99
CA LEU A 150 -2.08 -9.27 -5.34
C LEU A 150 -2.80 -10.59 -5.53
N PRO A 151 -3.75 -11.02 -4.65
CA PRO A 151 -4.41 -12.30 -4.83
C PRO A 151 -5.24 -12.39 -6.11
N VAL A 152 -5.97 -11.33 -6.48
CA VAL A 152 -6.76 -11.30 -7.72
C VAL A 152 -5.87 -11.20 -8.95
N ARG A 153 -4.82 -10.38 -8.90
CA ARG A 153 -3.84 -10.29 -9.97
C ARG A 153 -3.16 -11.64 -10.22
N ASN A 154 -2.75 -12.33 -9.15
CA ASN A 154 -2.17 -13.66 -9.27
C ASN A 154 -3.20 -14.70 -9.72
N ALA A 155 -4.45 -14.61 -9.27
CA ALA A 155 -5.50 -15.52 -9.76
C ALA A 155 -5.76 -15.36 -11.26
N LEU A 156 -5.72 -14.13 -11.79
CA LEU A 156 -5.84 -13.85 -13.22
C LEU A 156 -4.57 -14.18 -14.01
N TRP A 157 -3.39 -14.07 -13.40
CA TRP A 157 -2.12 -14.44 -14.03
C TRP A 157 -1.93 -15.95 -14.11
N LEU A 158 -2.27 -16.67 -13.03
CA LEU A 158 -2.09 -18.11 -12.90
C LEU A 158 -3.30 -18.90 -13.41
N GLY A 159 -4.50 -18.30 -13.43
CA GLY A 159 -5.74 -19.01 -13.74
C GLY A 159 -6.29 -19.83 -12.56
N GLN A 160 -6.15 -19.31 -11.34
CA GLN A 160 -6.52 -20.00 -10.10
C GLN A 160 -7.99 -19.84 -9.70
N THR A 161 -8.55 -20.82 -9.00
CA THR A 161 -9.96 -20.84 -8.54
C THR A 161 -10.18 -20.26 -7.15
N SER A 162 -9.14 -19.71 -6.52
CA SER A 162 -9.12 -19.29 -5.11
C SER A 162 -10.12 -18.18 -4.73
N ILE A 163 -10.71 -17.50 -5.70
CA ILE A 163 -11.79 -16.52 -5.46
C ILE A 163 -13.09 -17.25 -5.07
N MET A 164 -13.33 -18.46 -5.61
CA MET A 164 -14.56 -19.22 -5.40
C MET A 164 -14.78 -19.62 -3.94
N PRO A 165 -13.80 -20.22 -3.21
CA PRO A 165 -14.00 -20.56 -1.79
C PRO A 165 -14.37 -19.34 -0.94
N VAL A 166 -13.71 -18.20 -1.16
CA VAL A 166 -14.00 -16.96 -0.44
C VAL A 166 -15.42 -16.47 -0.73
N LEU A 167 -15.82 -16.47 -2.00
CA LEU A 167 -17.16 -16.07 -2.41
C LEU A 167 -18.24 -16.99 -1.80
N LEU A 168 -18.06 -18.30 -1.85
CA LEU A 168 -18.98 -19.28 -1.29
C LEU A 168 -19.19 -19.07 0.21
N VAL A 169 -18.12 -18.79 0.96
CA VAL A 169 -18.22 -18.47 2.39
C VAL A 169 -19.01 -17.19 2.63
N LEU A 170 -18.71 -16.12 1.88
CA LEU A 170 -19.43 -14.86 2.04
C LEU A 170 -20.90 -14.98 1.65
N VAL A 171 -21.21 -15.66 0.55
CA VAL A 171 -22.59 -15.93 0.11
C VAL A 171 -23.32 -16.77 1.16
N GLY A 172 -22.69 -17.81 1.70
CA GLY A 172 -23.24 -18.65 2.76
C GLY A 172 -23.46 -17.91 4.08
N CYS A 173 -22.61 -16.91 4.40
CA CYS A 173 -22.74 -16.11 5.61
C CYS A 173 -23.79 -14.99 5.51
N PHE A 174 -23.93 -14.37 4.33
CA PHE A 174 -24.61 -13.08 4.15
C PHE A 174 -25.77 -13.06 3.15
N ALA A 175 -25.78 -13.92 2.13
CA ALA A 175 -26.74 -13.82 1.03
C ALA A 175 -27.81 -14.91 1.05
N VAL A 176 -27.43 -16.15 1.40
CA VAL A 176 -28.35 -17.29 1.39
C VAL A 176 -29.26 -17.28 2.63
N ARG A 177 -30.55 -17.56 2.40
CA ARG A 177 -31.54 -17.73 3.46
C ARG A 177 -31.48 -19.15 4.00
N GLY A 178 -31.34 -19.27 5.32
CA GLY A 178 -31.36 -20.56 6.03
C GLY A 178 -29.97 -21.11 6.36
N GLN A 179 -29.85 -21.65 7.57
CA GLN A 179 -28.55 -22.13 8.10
C GLN A 179 -27.98 -23.31 7.32
N ARG A 180 -28.82 -24.24 6.84
CA ARG A 180 -28.38 -25.44 6.13
C ARG A 180 -27.76 -25.10 4.77
N ALA A 181 -28.47 -24.34 3.95
CA ALA A 181 -27.98 -23.93 2.64
C ALA A 181 -26.70 -23.09 2.74
N GLY A 182 -26.61 -22.18 3.72
CA GLY A 182 -25.37 -21.46 3.99
C GLY A 182 -24.21 -22.37 4.41
N GLY A 183 -24.48 -23.40 5.23
CA GLY A 183 -23.49 -24.37 5.63
C GLY A 183 -23.02 -25.28 4.50
N VAL A 184 -23.90 -25.66 3.56
CA VAL A 184 -23.53 -26.40 2.34
C VAL A 184 -22.52 -25.62 1.51
N LEU A 185 -22.75 -24.31 1.27
CA LEU A 185 -21.80 -23.49 0.51
C LEU A 185 -20.43 -23.40 1.19
N ILE A 186 -20.41 -23.25 2.52
CA ILE A 186 -19.15 -23.22 3.29
C ILE A 186 -18.47 -24.60 3.27
N GLY A 187 -19.24 -25.69 3.29
CA GLY A 187 -18.71 -27.07 3.18
C GLY A 187 -18.11 -27.34 1.80
N LEU A 188 -18.76 -26.89 0.72
CA LEU A 188 -18.20 -26.93 -0.63
C LEU A 188 -16.92 -26.10 -0.74
N ALA A 189 -16.90 -24.91 -0.12
CA ALA A 189 -15.69 -24.09 -0.05
C ALA A 189 -14.55 -24.80 0.70
N ALA A 190 -14.86 -25.50 1.80
CA ALA A 190 -13.90 -26.31 2.55
C ALA A 190 -13.40 -27.52 1.74
N ALA A 191 -14.24 -28.11 0.90
CA ALA A 191 -13.83 -29.21 0.03
C ALA A 191 -12.90 -28.74 -1.09
N LEU A 192 -13.05 -27.50 -1.57
CA LEU A 192 -12.13 -26.86 -2.53
C LEU A 192 -10.85 -26.37 -1.85
N GLN A 193 -10.95 -25.86 -0.63
CA GLN A 193 -9.84 -25.31 0.14
C GLN A 193 -9.99 -25.68 1.62
N LEU A 194 -9.25 -26.69 2.06
CA LEU A 194 -9.38 -27.31 3.39
C LEU A 194 -9.42 -26.32 4.56
N THR A 195 -8.60 -25.28 4.51
CA THR A 195 -8.47 -24.30 5.60
C THR A 195 -9.75 -23.53 5.89
N VAL A 196 -10.70 -23.49 4.94
CA VAL A 196 -12.04 -22.92 5.13
C VAL A 196 -12.88 -23.73 6.13
N LEU A 197 -12.49 -24.96 6.49
CA LEU A 197 -13.15 -25.73 7.54
C LEU A 197 -13.11 -25.03 8.91
N LEU A 198 -12.14 -24.11 9.14
CA LEU A 198 -12.05 -23.29 10.35
C LEU A 198 -13.29 -22.39 10.58
N PHE A 199 -14.11 -22.17 9.55
CA PHE A 199 -15.39 -21.46 9.69
C PHE A 199 -16.47 -22.28 10.43
N ALA A 200 -16.37 -23.60 10.49
CA ALA A 200 -17.34 -24.42 11.23
C ALA A 200 -17.33 -24.11 12.74
N PRO A 201 -16.17 -24.04 13.43
CA PRO A 201 -16.09 -23.52 14.80
C PRO A 201 -16.69 -22.12 14.98
N LEU A 202 -16.41 -21.18 14.06
CA LEU A 202 -17.00 -19.83 14.11
C LEU A 202 -18.53 -19.92 14.10
N LEU A 203 -19.11 -20.68 13.18
CA LEU A 203 -20.56 -20.87 13.07
C LEU A 203 -21.14 -21.55 14.32
N TRP A 204 -20.45 -22.56 14.85
CA TRP A 204 -20.85 -23.26 16.07
C TRP A 204 -20.95 -22.31 17.27
N PHE A 205 -19.90 -21.55 17.55
CA PHE A 205 -19.81 -20.67 18.72
C PHE A 205 -20.60 -19.35 18.57
N THR A 206 -21.06 -19.03 17.37
CA THR A 206 -21.99 -17.93 17.09
C THR A 206 -23.47 -18.36 17.09
N GLY A 207 -23.77 -19.61 17.46
CA GLY A 207 -25.13 -20.13 17.57
C GLY A 207 -25.73 -20.66 16.27
N ARG A 208 -24.98 -20.65 15.16
CA ARG A 208 -25.39 -21.21 13.86
C ARG A 208 -24.99 -22.70 13.76
N ARG A 209 -25.36 -23.49 14.78
CA ARG A 209 -24.94 -24.91 14.89
C ARG A 209 -25.39 -25.77 13.70
N ARG A 210 -26.59 -25.53 13.16
CA ARG A 210 -27.06 -26.28 11.97
C ARG A 210 -26.17 -25.99 10.76
N ALA A 211 -25.75 -24.73 10.58
CA ALA A 211 -24.83 -24.37 9.51
C ALA A 211 -23.48 -25.09 9.69
N ALA A 212 -22.91 -25.06 10.90
CA ALA A 212 -21.65 -25.74 11.21
C ALA A 212 -21.71 -27.25 10.93
N LEU A 213 -22.80 -27.92 11.35
CA LEU A 213 -23.02 -29.34 11.06
C LEU A 213 -23.12 -29.59 9.55
N THR A 214 -23.93 -28.81 8.83
CA THR A 214 -24.03 -28.97 7.37
C THR A 214 -22.72 -28.68 6.65
N THR A 215 -21.90 -27.75 7.15
CA THR A 215 -20.54 -27.52 6.64
C THR A 215 -19.68 -28.77 6.79
N GLY A 216 -19.66 -29.37 7.98
CA GLY A 216 -18.91 -30.61 8.22
C GLY A 216 -19.41 -31.78 7.37
N ILE A 217 -20.73 -31.97 7.30
CA ILE A 217 -21.35 -33.05 6.50
C ILE A 217 -21.06 -32.86 5.01
N THR A 218 -21.24 -31.66 4.47
CA THR A 218 -20.97 -31.40 3.05
C THR A 218 -19.50 -31.57 2.72
N PHE A 219 -18.58 -31.07 3.57
CA PHE A 219 -17.15 -31.31 3.42
C PHE A 219 -16.84 -32.82 3.37
N ALA A 220 -17.31 -33.57 4.37
CA ALA A 220 -17.09 -35.01 4.43
C ALA A 220 -17.68 -35.75 3.22
N ALA A 221 -18.88 -35.37 2.76
CA ALA A 221 -19.51 -35.97 1.58
C ALA A 221 -18.72 -35.68 0.30
N CYS A 222 -18.25 -34.45 0.10
CA CYS A 222 -17.43 -34.09 -1.05
C CYS A 222 -16.06 -34.79 -1.03
N THR A 223 -15.43 -34.90 0.14
CA THR A 223 -14.17 -35.64 0.31
C THR A 223 -14.38 -37.14 0.06
N ALA A 224 -15.46 -37.73 0.57
CA ALA A 224 -15.79 -39.13 0.31
C ALA A 224 -16.09 -39.39 -1.16
N LEU A 225 -16.79 -38.47 -1.85
CA LEU A 225 -17.00 -38.53 -3.29
C LEU A 225 -15.68 -38.50 -4.06
N ALA A 226 -14.73 -37.65 -3.66
CA ALA A 226 -13.41 -37.60 -4.27
C ALA A 226 -12.61 -38.88 -4.04
N TRP A 227 -12.69 -39.48 -2.84
CA TRP A 227 -12.09 -40.79 -2.55
C TRP A 227 -12.70 -41.92 -3.36
N ALA A 228 -14.03 -41.90 -3.58
CA ALA A 228 -14.70 -42.90 -4.39
C ALA A 228 -14.36 -42.78 -5.88
N ALA A 229 -14.25 -41.55 -6.40
CA ALA A 229 -13.94 -41.29 -7.80
C ALA A 229 -12.44 -41.38 -8.14
N MET A 230 -11.57 -40.98 -7.20
CA MET A 230 -10.12 -40.82 -7.37
C MET A 230 -9.37 -41.32 -6.11
N PRO A 231 -9.44 -42.63 -5.78
CA PRO A 231 -8.90 -43.18 -4.54
C PRO A 231 -7.39 -43.01 -4.42
N HIS A 232 -6.65 -43.24 -5.52
CA HIS A 232 -5.20 -43.11 -5.54
C HIS A 232 -4.73 -41.66 -5.31
N ASP A 233 -5.29 -40.70 -6.05
CA ASP A 233 -5.02 -39.27 -5.87
C ASP A 233 -5.40 -38.77 -4.49
N SER A 234 -6.50 -39.29 -3.94
CA SER A 234 -6.94 -38.94 -2.59
C SER A 234 -5.95 -39.45 -1.53
N TYR A 235 -5.42 -40.66 -1.69
CA TYR A 235 -4.37 -41.18 -0.82
C TYR A 235 -3.09 -40.32 -0.89
N ILE A 236 -2.64 -39.99 -2.10
CA ILE A 236 -1.45 -39.15 -2.30
C ILE A 236 -1.63 -37.78 -1.64
N TYR A 237 -2.77 -37.11 -1.85
CA TYR A 237 -3.01 -35.80 -1.26
C TYR A 237 -3.09 -35.81 0.27
N TRP A 238 -3.88 -36.72 0.85
CA TRP A 238 -4.16 -36.73 2.28
C TRP A 238 -3.05 -37.36 3.11
N VAL A 239 -2.40 -38.40 2.60
CA VAL A 239 -1.41 -39.20 3.33
C VAL A 239 0.01 -38.80 2.95
N HIS A 240 0.36 -38.81 1.66
CA HIS A 240 1.73 -38.55 1.23
C HIS A 240 2.10 -37.06 1.32
N HIS A 241 1.22 -36.19 0.82
CA HIS A 241 1.39 -34.75 0.90
C HIS A 241 0.71 -34.13 2.13
N MET A 242 0.25 -34.91 3.12
CA MET A 242 -0.34 -34.41 4.37
C MET A 242 -1.22 -33.15 4.21
N ALA A 243 -2.21 -33.23 3.31
CA ALA A 243 -3.09 -32.14 2.90
C ALA A 243 -2.42 -31.01 2.08
N GLY A 244 -1.54 -31.39 1.15
CA GLY A 244 -0.95 -30.53 0.13
C GLY A 244 0.38 -29.88 0.47
N THR A 245 1.07 -30.31 1.52
CA THR A 245 2.48 -29.95 1.78
C THR A 245 3.37 -30.45 0.65
N GLY A 246 4.19 -29.55 0.09
CA GLY A 246 5.12 -29.86 -1.00
C GLY A 246 4.52 -29.82 -2.41
N LEU A 247 3.21 -29.58 -2.55
CA LEU A 247 2.58 -29.34 -3.85
C LEU A 247 2.74 -27.87 -4.25
N GLY A 248 3.07 -27.58 -5.51
CA GLY A 248 3.16 -26.23 -6.07
C GLY A 248 4.51 -25.54 -5.93
N GLY A 249 5.54 -26.27 -5.49
CA GLY A 249 6.90 -25.76 -5.32
C GLY A 249 7.42 -25.95 -3.89
N LYS A 250 8.57 -25.32 -3.61
CA LYS A 250 9.21 -25.43 -2.29
C LYS A 250 8.38 -24.75 -1.21
N ALA A 251 8.31 -25.36 -0.03
CA ALA A 251 7.50 -24.84 1.07
C ALA A 251 8.04 -23.54 1.68
N ASP A 252 9.32 -23.23 1.51
CA ASP A 252 9.98 -21.99 1.93
C ASP A 252 9.85 -20.84 0.90
N ASP A 253 9.26 -21.09 -0.27
CA ASP A 253 9.10 -20.10 -1.34
C ASP A 253 8.36 -18.83 -0.86
N LEU A 254 8.78 -17.66 -1.35
CA LEU A 254 8.19 -16.36 -1.03
C LEU A 254 6.70 -16.24 -1.41
N ALA A 255 6.24 -17.06 -2.37
CA ALA A 255 4.85 -17.19 -2.73
C ALA A 255 4.02 -17.89 -1.64
N ASN A 256 4.64 -18.71 -0.79
CA ASN A 256 3.99 -19.33 0.37
C ASN A 256 4.02 -18.39 1.58
N GLN A 257 2.85 -17.88 1.95
CA GLN A 257 2.62 -16.96 3.07
C GLN A 257 1.94 -17.67 4.26
N SER A 258 2.23 -18.95 4.48
CA SER A 258 1.83 -19.69 5.68
C SER A 258 2.83 -19.55 6.85
N LEU A 259 2.38 -19.86 8.06
CA LEU A 259 3.26 -19.93 9.23
C LEU A 259 4.37 -20.99 9.06
N HIS A 260 4.03 -22.15 8.49
CA HIS A 260 4.98 -23.19 8.17
C HIS A 260 6.08 -22.69 7.22
N GLY A 261 5.71 -22.07 6.09
CA GLY A 261 6.70 -21.51 5.16
C GLY A 261 7.57 -20.41 5.79
N ALA A 262 7.02 -19.64 6.73
CA ALA A 262 7.79 -18.65 7.48
C ALA A 262 8.81 -19.28 8.44
N LEU A 263 8.48 -20.39 9.09
CA LEU A 263 9.40 -21.13 9.95
C LEU A 263 10.55 -21.74 9.14
N LEU A 264 10.25 -22.32 7.96
CA LEU A 264 11.27 -22.84 7.05
C LEU A 264 12.22 -21.73 6.56
N ARG A 265 11.69 -20.54 6.21
CA ARG A 265 12.52 -19.37 5.86
C ARG A 265 13.41 -18.85 6.99
N LEU A 266 13.12 -19.21 8.24
CA LEU A 266 13.97 -18.92 9.39
C LEU A 266 15.08 -19.99 9.58
N GLY A 267 15.13 -21.01 8.73
CA GLY A 267 16.08 -22.12 8.81
C GLY A 267 15.69 -23.19 9.81
N LEU A 268 14.41 -23.25 10.23
CA LEU A 268 13.91 -24.31 11.10
C LEU A 268 13.47 -25.50 10.25
N GLU A 269 13.97 -26.70 10.57
CA GLU A 269 13.61 -27.94 9.88
C GLU A 269 13.48 -29.10 10.89
N GLY A 270 12.76 -30.15 10.51
CA GLY A 270 12.64 -31.38 11.30
C GLY A 270 11.65 -31.27 12.49
N PRO A 271 11.83 -32.05 13.57
CA PRO A 271 10.84 -32.17 14.64
C PRO A 271 10.51 -30.85 15.35
N LEU A 272 11.48 -29.93 15.46
CA LEU A 272 11.29 -28.63 16.08
C LEU A 272 10.36 -27.74 15.25
N GLU A 273 10.54 -27.72 13.92
CA GLU A 273 9.69 -26.98 13.00
C GLU A 273 8.24 -27.48 13.10
N ILE A 274 8.03 -28.79 13.03
CA ILE A 274 6.71 -29.43 13.17
C ILE A 274 6.06 -29.05 14.50
N ALA A 275 6.80 -29.18 15.61
CA ALA A 275 6.29 -28.87 16.94
C ALA A 275 5.90 -27.39 17.08
N LEU A 276 6.73 -26.48 16.57
CA LEU A 276 6.46 -25.05 16.57
C LEU A 276 5.27 -24.70 15.66
N PHE A 277 5.18 -25.29 14.47
CA PHE A 277 4.07 -25.08 13.55
C PHE A 277 2.74 -25.49 14.18
N PHE A 278 2.64 -26.69 14.76
CA PHE A 278 1.40 -27.13 15.41
C PHE A 278 1.07 -26.30 16.65
N THR A 279 2.06 -25.94 17.46
CA THR A 279 1.84 -25.14 18.69
C THR A 279 1.38 -23.73 18.35
N LEU A 280 2.12 -23.02 17.49
CA LEU A 280 1.79 -21.67 17.07
C LEU A 280 0.52 -21.65 16.21
N GLY A 281 0.34 -22.62 15.33
CA GLY A 281 -0.85 -22.79 14.51
C GLY A 281 -2.11 -22.99 15.37
N THR A 282 -2.04 -23.85 16.38
CA THR A 282 -3.14 -24.05 17.34
C THR A 282 -3.43 -22.78 18.13
N ALA A 283 -2.39 -22.07 18.60
CA ALA A 283 -2.56 -20.81 19.30
C ALA A 283 -3.26 -19.75 18.42
N VAL A 284 -2.85 -19.62 17.15
CA VAL A 284 -3.47 -18.71 16.18
C VAL A 284 -4.91 -19.11 15.89
N ALA A 285 -5.21 -20.40 15.69
CA ALA A 285 -6.57 -20.89 15.46
C ALA A 285 -7.49 -20.57 16.65
N VAL A 286 -7.06 -20.90 17.87
CA VAL A 286 -7.85 -20.68 19.09
C VAL A 286 -8.07 -19.18 19.34
N LEU A 287 -7.00 -18.38 19.30
CA LEU A 287 -7.10 -16.93 19.52
C LEU A 287 -7.92 -16.24 18.43
N GLY A 288 -7.69 -16.62 17.16
CA GLY A 288 -8.39 -16.10 15.99
C GLY A 288 -9.89 -16.40 16.05
N VAL A 289 -10.29 -17.65 16.27
CA VAL A 289 -11.71 -18.04 16.40
C VAL A 289 -12.35 -17.38 17.61
N ARG A 290 -11.69 -17.36 18.77
CA ARG A 290 -12.21 -16.69 19.98
C ARG A 290 -12.47 -15.20 19.74
N ARG A 291 -11.54 -14.51 19.09
CA ARG A 291 -11.69 -13.10 18.70
C ARG A 291 -12.79 -12.92 17.66
N ALA A 292 -12.83 -13.76 16.62
CA ALA A 292 -13.87 -13.72 15.60
C ALA A 292 -15.27 -13.90 16.19
N VAL A 293 -15.47 -14.86 17.09
CA VAL A 293 -16.73 -15.07 17.81
C VAL A 293 -17.13 -13.82 18.60
N ARG A 294 -16.18 -13.17 19.29
CA ARG A 294 -16.45 -11.92 20.01
C ARG A 294 -16.96 -10.82 19.07
N TYR A 295 -16.30 -10.60 17.93
CA TYR A 295 -16.73 -9.58 16.96
C TYR A 295 -18.03 -9.96 16.23
N ALA A 296 -18.29 -11.24 16.00
CA ALA A 296 -19.56 -11.71 15.46
C ALA A 296 -20.72 -11.42 16.42
N ARG A 297 -20.55 -11.71 17.72
CA ARG A 297 -21.53 -11.39 18.76
C ARG A 297 -21.75 -9.89 18.95
N ASP A 298 -20.71 -9.10 18.72
CA ASP A 298 -20.77 -7.63 18.68
C ASP A 298 -21.49 -7.08 17.42
N GLY A 299 -21.92 -7.95 16.50
CA GLY A 299 -22.63 -7.56 15.28
C GLY A 299 -21.71 -7.11 14.14
N GLN A 300 -20.46 -7.53 14.16
CA GLN A 300 -19.45 -7.28 13.11
C GLN A 300 -19.07 -8.59 12.40
N LEU A 301 -20.05 -9.28 11.81
CA LEU A 301 -19.85 -10.61 11.21
C LEU A 301 -18.80 -10.60 10.07
N LEU A 302 -18.73 -9.54 9.26
CA LEU A 302 -17.72 -9.46 8.17
C LEU A 302 -16.30 -9.38 8.72
N LEU A 303 -16.10 -8.66 9.83
CA LEU A 303 -14.81 -8.63 10.53
C LEU A 303 -14.47 -10.00 11.12
N ALA A 304 -15.46 -10.68 11.71
CA ALA A 304 -15.27 -12.04 12.23
C ALA A 304 -14.86 -13.03 11.13
N VAL A 305 -15.49 -12.94 9.95
CA VAL A 305 -15.14 -13.75 8.79
C VAL A 305 -13.72 -13.44 8.30
N ALA A 306 -13.36 -12.15 8.20
CA ALA A 306 -12.01 -11.75 7.82
C ALA A 306 -10.93 -12.26 8.79
N ILE A 307 -11.17 -12.15 10.11
CA ILE A 307 -10.27 -12.65 11.17
C ILE A 307 -10.12 -14.18 11.08
N THR A 308 -11.22 -14.89 10.85
CA THR A 308 -11.19 -16.36 10.71
C THR A 308 -10.41 -16.78 9.45
N GLY A 309 -10.60 -16.08 8.34
CA GLY A 309 -9.81 -16.30 7.13
C GLY A 309 -8.33 -15.97 7.29
N CYS A 310 -7.99 -14.91 8.04
CA CYS A 310 -6.60 -14.60 8.38
C CYS A 310 -5.94 -15.70 9.23
N ALA A 311 -6.69 -16.27 10.18
CA ALA A 311 -6.22 -17.43 10.94
C ALA A 311 -6.06 -18.68 10.03
N ALA A 312 -7.01 -18.91 9.12
CA ALA A 312 -6.96 -20.01 8.16
C ALA A 312 -5.71 -19.94 7.24
N ILE A 313 -5.33 -18.74 6.78
CA ILE A 313 -4.10 -18.50 6.02
C ILE A 313 -2.86 -18.89 6.82
N ALA A 314 -2.80 -18.48 8.09
CA ALA A 314 -1.63 -18.70 8.92
C ALA A 314 -1.44 -20.18 9.29
N VAL A 315 -2.55 -20.87 9.61
CA VAL A 315 -2.54 -22.26 10.12
C VAL A 315 -2.43 -23.29 8.99
N SER A 316 -2.66 -22.90 7.74
CA SER A 316 -2.42 -23.78 6.59
C SER A 316 -0.96 -24.24 6.55
N PRO A 317 -0.66 -25.48 6.15
CA PRO A 317 0.71 -25.88 5.85
C PRO A 317 1.29 -25.08 4.66
N THR A 318 0.48 -24.81 3.65
CA THR A 318 0.83 -23.99 2.48
C THR A 318 -0.30 -22.99 2.19
N THR A 319 0.03 -21.71 2.03
CA THR A 319 -0.91 -20.68 1.60
C THR A 319 -0.27 -19.82 0.53
N TRP A 320 -0.69 -20.03 -0.71
CA TRP A 320 -0.18 -19.29 -1.87
C TRP A 320 -0.74 -17.87 -1.94
N GLN A 321 0.00 -16.97 -2.62
CA GLN A 321 -0.39 -15.56 -2.76
C GLN A 321 -1.81 -15.34 -3.29
N HIS A 322 -2.31 -16.21 -4.17
CA HIS A 322 -3.67 -16.14 -4.72
C HIS A 322 -4.77 -16.48 -3.68
N GLN A 323 -4.44 -17.01 -2.50
CA GLN A 323 -5.38 -17.38 -1.43
C GLN A 323 -5.49 -16.30 -0.32
N LEU A 324 -4.77 -15.17 -0.44
CA LEU A 324 -4.64 -14.17 0.63
C LEU A 324 -5.79 -13.13 0.69
N LEU A 325 -6.88 -13.36 -0.05
CA LEU A 325 -8.03 -12.45 -0.12
C LEU A 325 -8.65 -12.11 1.24
N TRP A 326 -8.56 -13.03 2.22
CA TRP A 326 -9.06 -12.81 3.57
C TRP A 326 -8.41 -11.61 4.28
N VAL A 327 -7.12 -11.36 4.01
CA VAL A 327 -6.40 -10.23 4.61
C VAL A 327 -6.99 -8.91 4.12
N LEU A 328 -7.35 -8.81 2.83
CA LEU A 328 -8.01 -7.62 2.29
C LEU A 328 -9.36 -7.37 2.96
N LEU A 329 -10.13 -8.41 3.28
CA LEU A 329 -11.41 -8.26 3.97
C LEU A 329 -11.25 -7.65 5.37
N ALA A 330 -10.07 -7.77 6.00
CA ALA A 330 -9.80 -7.19 7.31
C ALA A 330 -9.80 -5.64 7.30
N VAL A 331 -9.81 -4.98 6.13
CA VAL A 331 -9.97 -3.52 5.97
C VAL A 331 -11.19 -2.97 6.71
N VAL A 332 -12.24 -3.78 6.90
CA VAL A 332 -13.48 -3.32 7.56
C VAL A 332 -13.30 -3.07 9.05
N GLY A 333 -12.24 -3.62 9.64
CA GLY A 333 -11.90 -3.46 11.04
C GLY A 333 -11.52 -2.02 11.38
N ARG A 334 -12.11 -1.47 12.45
CA ARG A 334 -11.82 -0.11 12.94
C ARG A 334 -10.83 -0.16 14.08
N VAL A 335 -9.76 0.64 14.00
CA VAL A 335 -8.71 0.71 15.03
C VAL A 335 -8.52 2.17 15.48
N GLY A 336 -8.15 2.35 16.75
CA GLY A 336 -7.79 3.66 17.32
C GLY A 336 -8.99 4.56 17.65
N LYS A 337 -8.85 5.43 18.66
CA LYS A 337 -9.94 6.31 19.12
C LYS A 337 -10.08 7.58 18.26
N ARG A 338 -8.97 8.09 17.73
CA ARG A 338 -8.91 9.34 16.94
C ARG A 338 -9.33 9.10 15.50
N ALA A 339 -9.88 10.13 14.86
CA ALA A 339 -10.27 10.07 13.45
C ALA A 339 -9.07 9.79 12.52
N SER A 340 -7.89 10.31 12.85
CA SER A 340 -6.64 10.08 12.11
C SER A 340 -6.18 8.61 12.13
N ASP A 341 -6.41 7.91 13.25
CA ASP A 341 -5.92 6.54 13.44
C ASP A 341 -6.79 5.51 12.72
N ARG A 342 -8.02 5.90 12.34
CA ARG A 342 -8.97 5.02 11.63
C ARG A 342 -8.47 4.52 10.29
N TYR A 343 -7.59 5.29 9.65
CA TYR A 343 -7.06 4.97 8.33
C TYR A 343 -5.83 4.07 8.40
N VAL A 344 -5.16 3.98 9.55
CA VAL A 344 -3.89 3.26 9.69
C VAL A 344 -4.01 1.81 9.25
N TRP A 345 -4.97 1.10 9.83
CA TRP A 345 -5.16 -0.32 9.53
C TRP A 345 -5.63 -0.56 8.09
N PRO A 346 -6.71 0.10 7.60
CA PRO A 346 -7.13 -0.07 6.21
C PRO A 346 -6.03 0.27 5.19
N VAL A 347 -5.29 1.36 5.39
CA VAL A 347 -4.20 1.76 4.49
C VAL A 347 -3.08 0.75 4.52
N ALA A 348 -2.65 0.29 5.70
CA ALA A 348 -1.60 -0.73 5.81
C ALA A 348 -1.99 -2.01 5.07
N VAL A 349 -3.21 -2.54 5.30
CA VAL A 349 -3.72 -3.73 4.62
C VAL A 349 -3.79 -3.51 3.10
N VAL A 350 -4.32 -2.38 2.62
CA VAL A 350 -4.39 -2.10 1.17
C VAL A 350 -2.99 -2.03 0.56
N LEU A 351 -2.02 -1.37 1.21
CA LEU A 351 -0.65 -1.31 0.71
C LEU A 351 0.00 -2.70 0.67
N MET A 352 -0.14 -3.50 1.73
CA MET A 352 0.39 -4.87 1.80
C MET A 352 -0.25 -5.80 0.77
N MET A 353 -1.53 -5.58 0.46
CA MET A 353 -2.24 -6.37 -0.54
C MET A 353 -2.00 -5.90 -1.96
N THR A 354 -1.47 -4.71 -2.22
CA THR A 354 -1.35 -4.15 -3.59
C THR A 354 0.09 -3.97 -4.04
N LEU A 355 0.99 -3.62 -3.12
CA LEU A 355 2.39 -3.33 -3.39
C LEU A 355 3.30 -4.51 -3.01
N PRO A 356 4.38 -4.75 -3.76
CA PRO A 356 5.42 -5.72 -3.37
C PRO A 356 6.07 -5.34 -2.03
N GLY A 357 6.50 -6.34 -1.24
CA GLY A 357 7.17 -6.12 0.05
C GLY A 357 8.40 -5.21 -0.05
N ARG A 358 9.16 -5.28 -1.15
CA ARG A 358 10.28 -4.38 -1.45
C ARG A 358 9.92 -2.89 -1.56
N MET A 359 8.66 -2.54 -1.75
CA MET A 359 8.19 -1.15 -1.68
C MET A 359 7.83 -0.72 -0.26
N MET A 360 7.55 -1.67 0.64
CA MET A 360 7.08 -1.41 1.99
C MET A 360 8.19 -1.38 3.03
N LEU A 361 9.26 -2.15 2.82
CA LEU A 361 10.38 -2.24 3.76
C LEU A 361 11.73 -2.12 3.03
N PRO A 362 12.77 -1.53 3.66
CA PRO A 362 14.09 -1.36 3.05
C PRO A 362 14.71 -2.67 2.56
N ASN A 363 15.58 -2.59 1.54
CA ASN A 363 16.32 -3.76 1.03
C ASN A 363 17.60 -3.96 1.83
N MET A 364 17.46 -4.42 3.08
CA MET A 364 18.56 -4.70 4.01
C MET A 364 18.39 -6.12 4.54
N SER A 365 19.47 -6.88 4.68
CA SER A 365 19.43 -8.29 5.09
C SER A 365 18.67 -8.49 6.41
N GLN A 366 18.81 -7.56 7.35
CA GLN A 366 18.11 -7.56 8.64
C GLN A 366 16.58 -7.43 8.49
N MET A 367 16.10 -6.91 7.37
CA MET A 367 14.68 -6.67 7.10
C MET A 367 14.04 -7.76 6.23
N TYR A 368 14.81 -8.73 5.70
CA TYR A 368 14.29 -9.73 4.75
C TYR A 368 13.18 -10.57 5.38
N VAL A 369 13.38 -11.10 6.58
CA VAL A 369 12.36 -11.87 7.31
C VAL A 369 11.06 -11.09 7.44
N LEU A 370 11.13 -9.82 7.83
CA LEU A 370 9.95 -8.97 8.01
C LEU A 370 9.28 -8.64 6.66
N ARG A 371 10.09 -8.31 5.66
CA ARG A 371 9.65 -7.92 4.31
C ARG A 371 8.95 -9.05 3.59
N ASP A 372 9.54 -10.23 3.66
CA ASP A 372 9.16 -11.39 2.88
C ASP A 372 7.92 -12.08 3.50
N ASN A 373 7.63 -11.80 4.78
CA ASN A 373 6.45 -12.27 5.50
C ASN A 373 5.43 -11.17 5.80
N VAL A 374 5.52 -9.99 5.17
CA VAL A 374 4.70 -8.81 5.54
C VAL A 374 3.19 -9.09 5.48
N VAL A 375 2.75 -9.91 4.53
CA VAL A 375 1.33 -10.28 4.39
C VAL A 375 0.90 -11.29 5.44
N LEU A 376 1.71 -12.33 5.69
CA LEU A 376 1.47 -13.26 6.79
C LEU A 376 1.41 -12.52 8.13
N LEU A 377 2.32 -11.59 8.38
CA LEU A 377 2.32 -10.79 9.60
C LEU A 377 1.04 -9.96 9.74
N ALA A 378 0.53 -9.39 8.64
CA ALA A 378 -0.77 -8.71 8.66
C ALA A 378 -1.91 -9.67 9.02
N ALA A 379 -1.91 -10.89 8.48
CA ALA A 379 -2.89 -11.92 8.80
C ALA A 379 -2.82 -12.34 10.29
N LEU A 380 -1.62 -12.64 10.79
CA LEU A 380 -1.37 -13.00 12.19
C LEU A 380 -1.83 -11.87 13.13
N VAL A 381 -1.40 -10.64 12.86
CA VAL A 381 -1.72 -9.49 13.70
C VAL A 381 -3.21 -9.16 13.65
N ALA A 382 -3.89 -9.29 12.50
CA ALA A 382 -5.34 -9.19 12.42
C ALA A 382 -6.04 -10.27 13.28
N ALA A 383 -5.56 -11.51 13.18
CA ALA A 383 -6.13 -12.67 13.84
C ALA A 383 -5.97 -12.60 15.36
N THR A 384 -4.80 -12.20 15.86
CA THR A 384 -4.42 -12.37 17.28
C THR A 384 -4.25 -11.07 18.06
N ALA A 385 -3.77 -9.99 17.45
CA ALA A 385 -3.22 -8.83 18.18
C ALA A 385 -4.02 -7.53 18.03
N ILE A 386 -4.48 -7.15 16.83
CA ILE A 386 -5.08 -5.83 16.59
C ILE A 386 -6.31 -5.59 17.48
N PRO A 387 -6.36 -4.50 18.26
CA PRO A 387 -7.52 -4.18 19.08
C PRO A 387 -8.60 -3.49 18.24
N PHE A 388 -9.34 -4.27 17.44
CA PHE A 388 -10.48 -3.71 16.72
C PHE A 388 -11.54 -3.22 17.71
N LEU A 389 -12.10 -2.05 17.42
CA LEU A 389 -13.11 -1.44 18.29
C LEU A 389 -14.43 -2.21 18.22
N SER A 390 -14.95 -2.54 19.40
CA SER A 390 -16.32 -3.04 19.54
C SER A 390 -17.33 -1.94 19.23
N ARG A 391 -18.49 -2.33 18.70
CA ARG A 391 -19.64 -1.46 18.39
C ARG A 391 -20.23 -0.79 19.62
N THR A 392 -20.02 -1.35 20.81
CA THR A 392 -20.43 -0.75 22.09
C THR A 392 -19.52 0.39 22.53
N SER A 393 -18.33 0.53 21.92
CA SER A 393 -17.42 1.64 22.23
C SER A 393 -18.03 2.97 21.78
N PRO A 394 -18.01 4.03 22.61
CA PRO A 394 -18.49 5.36 22.21
C PRO A 394 -17.72 5.88 20.99
N TYR A 395 -16.45 5.50 20.87
CA TYR A 395 -15.60 5.88 19.75
C TYR A 395 -15.93 5.13 18.46
N TYR A 396 -16.72 4.05 18.45
CA TYR A 396 -16.95 3.27 17.23
C TYR A 396 -17.60 4.12 16.12
N ARG A 397 -18.60 4.92 16.48
CA ARG A 397 -19.33 5.81 15.55
C ARG A 397 -18.76 7.23 15.54
N ALA A 398 -18.40 7.76 16.69
CA ALA A 398 -17.90 9.12 16.85
C ALA A 398 -16.42 9.09 17.27
N PRO A 399 -15.48 8.97 16.31
CA PRO A 399 -14.06 9.08 16.64
C PRO A 399 -13.75 10.49 17.14
N VAL A 400 -12.72 10.63 17.97
CA VAL A 400 -12.26 11.94 18.42
C VAL A 400 -11.82 12.74 17.18
N PRO A 401 -12.47 13.86 16.85
CA PRO A 401 -12.19 14.62 15.63
C PRO A 401 -10.78 15.18 15.68
N ALA A 402 -10.15 15.27 14.51
CA ALA A 402 -8.88 15.97 14.41
C ALA A 402 -9.15 17.48 14.51
N PRO A 403 -8.41 18.24 15.34
CA PRO A 403 -8.49 19.70 15.33
C PRO A 403 -8.00 20.21 13.96
N TYR A 404 -8.82 21.03 13.30
CA TYR A 404 -8.48 21.66 12.03
C TYR A 404 -8.21 23.15 12.22
N ALA A 405 -7.28 23.70 11.46
CA ALA A 405 -7.11 25.14 11.36
C ALA A 405 -8.36 25.77 10.72
N PRO A 406 -8.66 27.05 11.02
CA PRO A 406 -9.70 27.80 10.33
C PRO A 406 -9.53 27.69 8.82
N ALA A 407 -10.63 27.48 8.09
CA ALA A 407 -10.60 27.40 6.64
C ALA A 407 -10.17 28.76 6.07
N VAL A 408 -8.96 28.82 5.52
CA VAL A 408 -8.53 29.98 4.73
C VAL A 408 -9.38 29.98 3.45
N PRO A 409 -9.93 31.12 3.00
CA PRO A 409 -10.59 31.21 1.70
C PRO A 409 -9.61 30.74 0.61
N ALA A 410 -9.84 29.56 0.05
CA ALA A 410 -9.05 29.08 -1.07
C ALA A 410 -9.29 30.03 -2.25
N ARG A 411 -8.23 30.70 -2.74
CA ARG A 411 -8.34 31.61 -3.90
C ARG A 411 -8.87 30.87 -5.13
N LEU A 412 -8.65 29.56 -5.22
CA LEU A 412 -9.16 28.67 -6.27
C LEU A 412 -10.43 27.92 -5.83
N ARG A 413 -11.49 28.67 -5.52
CA ARG A 413 -12.80 28.11 -5.07
C ARG A 413 -13.49 27.18 -6.08
N HIS A 414 -13.09 27.22 -7.35
CA HIS A 414 -13.72 26.48 -8.46
C HIS A 414 -13.06 25.12 -8.76
N VAL A 415 -11.93 24.78 -8.12
CA VAL A 415 -11.28 23.47 -8.32
C VAL A 415 -11.83 22.47 -7.29
N PRO A 416 -12.56 21.43 -7.72
CA PRO A 416 -13.36 20.58 -6.83
C PRO A 416 -12.57 19.73 -5.82
N LEU A 417 -11.26 19.56 -6.02
CA LEU A 417 -10.39 18.69 -5.19
C LEU A 417 -9.68 19.41 -4.03
N LEU A 418 -9.64 20.75 -4.03
CA LEU A 418 -8.90 21.55 -3.05
C LEU A 418 -9.52 21.68 -1.64
N PRO A 419 -10.86 21.73 -1.47
CA PRO A 419 -11.47 21.95 -0.15
C PRO A 419 -11.20 20.84 0.89
N ALA A 420 -10.68 19.69 0.45
CA ALA A 420 -10.36 18.53 1.30
C ALA A 420 -9.00 18.62 2.00
N LEU A 421 -8.10 19.50 1.56
CA LEU A 421 -6.76 19.69 2.13
C LEU A 421 -6.75 20.66 3.32
N ARG A 422 -7.79 20.58 4.17
CA ARG A 422 -7.82 21.37 5.41
C ARG A 422 -6.65 20.97 6.30
N ARG A 423 -5.96 21.97 6.84
CA ARG A 423 -4.80 21.73 7.71
C ARG A 423 -5.26 21.14 9.04
N VAL A 424 -4.82 19.91 9.31
CA VAL A 424 -4.98 19.27 10.62
C VAL A 424 -3.89 19.80 11.55
N LEU A 425 -4.28 20.26 12.74
CA LEU A 425 -3.36 20.77 13.76
C LEU A 425 -2.77 19.65 14.64
N ALA A 426 -3.43 18.49 14.71
CA ALA A 426 -2.97 17.35 15.47
C ALA A 426 -1.80 16.60 14.82
N ARG A 427 -1.04 15.91 15.67
CA ARG A 427 -0.01 14.95 15.29
C ARG A 427 -0.58 13.90 14.32
N PRO A 428 0.02 13.73 13.13
CA PRO A 428 -0.33 12.61 12.26
C PRO A 428 0.03 11.28 12.94
N ASN A 429 -0.56 10.19 12.45
CA ASN A 429 -0.16 8.87 12.92
C ASN A 429 1.21 8.51 12.33
N LEU A 430 2.18 8.16 13.19
CA LEU A 430 3.55 7.88 12.77
C LEU A 430 3.62 6.79 11.71
N LEU A 431 2.86 5.70 11.86
CA LEU A 431 2.91 4.59 10.92
C LEU A 431 2.43 5.00 9.53
N LEU A 432 1.40 5.86 9.43
CA LEU A 432 0.95 6.40 8.15
C LEU A 432 1.99 7.32 7.51
N GLU A 433 2.70 8.13 8.30
CA GLU A 433 3.78 8.98 7.78
C GLU A 433 4.97 8.15 7.29
N LEU A 434 5.37 7.12 8.05
CA LEU A 434 6.43 6.20 7.63
C LEU A 434 6.06 5.43 6.37
N LEU A 435 4.82 4.93 6.27
CA LEU A 435 4.32 4.27 5.07
C LEU A 435 4.27 5.23 3.88
N LEU A 436 3.82 6.47 4.08
CA LEU A 436 3.81 7.50 3.04
C LEU A 436 5.22 7.77 2.53
N ILE A 437 6.17 8.07 3.42
CA ILE A 437 7.58 8.30 3.07
C ILE A 437 8.13 7.11 2.29
N ARG A 438 7.90 5.89 2.78
CA ARG A 438 8.46 4.67 2.20
C ARG A 438 7.89 4.36 0.83
N VAL A 439 6.57 4.45 0.65
CA VAL A 439 5.91 4.23 -0.64
C VAL A 439 6.26 5.34 -1.63
N THR A 440 6.29 6.60 -1.20
CA THR A 440 6.72 7.72 -2.05
C THR A 440 8.17 7.57 -2.48
N TYR A 441 9.07 7.17 -1.58
CA TYR A 441 10.46 6.87 -1.92
C TYR A 441 10.57 5.70 -2.92
N ALA A 442 9.82 4.62 -2.72
CA ALA A 442 9.81 3.50 -3.66
C ALA A 442 9.26 3.88 -5.05
N ALA A 443 8.23 4.74 -5.09
CA ALA A 443 7.70 5.30 -6.33
C ALA A 443 8.71 6.23 -7.01
N TYR A 444 9.36 7.11 -6.24
CA TYR A 444 10.44 7.99 -6.69
C TYR A 444 11.56 7.18 -7.34
N GLN A 445 12.03 6.13 -6.68
CA GLN A 445 13.07 5.24 -7.22
C GLN A 445 12.66 4.60 -8.54
N LYS A 446 11.41 4.14 -8.66
CA LYS A 446 10.91 3.55 -9.91
C LYS A 446 10.80 4.54 -11.05
N VAL A 447 10.26 5.72 -10.81
CA VAL A 447 10.14 6.76 -11.85
C VAL A 447 11.52 7.23 -12.29
N ARG A 448 12.45 7.39 -11.34
CA ARG A 448 13.85 7.74 -11.64
C ARG A 448 14.54 6.70 -12.53
N LEU A 449 14.33 5.41 -12.29
CA LEU A 449 14.85 4.33 -13.15
C LEU A 449 14.18 4.30 -14.54
N ALA A 450 12.90 4.62 -14.62
CA ALA A 450 12.19 4.68 -15.90
C ALA A 450 12.63 5.89 -16.76
N ALA A 451 13.00 7.01 -16.12
CA ALA A 451 13.43 8.23 -16.79
C ALA A 451 14.69 8.06 -17.64
N THR A 452 15.57 7.11 -17.32
CA THR A 452 16.81 6.85 -18.07
C THR A 452 16.65 5.82 -19.18
N GLY A 453 15.42 5.47 -19.58
CA GLY A 453 15.20 4.40 -20.57
C GLY A 453 15.46 2.99 -20.03
N GLY A 454 15.51 2.83 -18.70
CA GLY A 454 15.69 1.53 -18.05
C GLY A 454 17.14 1.10 -17.83
N THR A 455 18.13 1.77 -18.41
CA THR A 455 19.57 1.60 -18.11
C THR A 455 20.30 2.94 -18.06
N ASN A 456 21.40 3.06 -17.31
CA ASN A 456 22.18 4.30 -17.28
C ASN A 456 22.86 4.64 -18.62
N SER A 457 22.95 3.67 -19.54
CA SER A 457 23.64 3.82 -20.83
C SER A 457 22.80 4.48 -21.92
N GLN A 458 21.48 4.28 -21.94
CA GLN A 458 20.63 4.82 -23.02
C GLN A 458 20.36 6.33 -22.86
N GLY A 459 20.38 6.87 -21.64
CA GLY A 459 20.19 8.30 -21.37
C GLY A 459 21.46 9.15 -21.32
N ARG A 460 22.64 8.53 -21.48
CA ARG A 460 23.95 9.18 -21.26
C ARG A 460 24.21 10.32 -22.25
N ALA A 461 24.08 10.07 -23.54
CA ALA A 461 24.41 11.07 -24.58
C ALA A 461 23.56 12.33 -24.45
N THR A 462 22.25 12.19 -24.21
CA THR A 462 21.35 13.33 -23.97
C THR A 462 21.74 14.09 -22.70
N ALA A 463 22.13 13.39 -21.65
CA ALA A 463 22.54 14.02 -20.40
C ALA A 463 23.87 14.78 -20.51
N GLU A 464 24.82 14.27 -21.29
CA GLU A 464 26.08 14.94 -21.60
C GLU A 464 25.84 16.20 -22.46
N ASP A 465 24.96 16.14 -23.46
CA ASP A 465 24.57 17.32 -24.26
C ASP A 465 23.97 18.43 -23.39
N HIS A 466 23.03 18.07 -22.52
CA HIS A 466 22.51 19.01 -21.51
C HIS A 466 23.62 19.53 -20.56
N GLY A 467 24.62 18.71 -20.25
CA GLY A 467 25.79 19.13 -19.47
C GLY A 467 26.58 20.24 -20.16
N HIS A 468 26.81 20.12 -21.46
CA HIS A 468 27.42 21.17 -22.26
C HIS A 468 26.57 22.45 -22.32
N GLN A 469 25.25 22.32 -22.48
CA GLN A 469 24.33 23.47 -22.47
C GLN A 469 24.40 24.27 -21.15
N ILE A 470 24.44 23.57 -20.01
CA ILE A 470 24.55 24.20 -18.69
C ILE A 470 25.93 24.86 -18.53
N LEU A 471 27.01 24.19 -18.92
CA LEU A 471 28.35 24.76 -18.88
C LEU A 471 28.48 26.03 -19.73
N ASP A 472 27.94 26.03 -20.95
CA ASP A 472 27.98 27.20 -21.83
C ASP A 472 27.18 28.37 -21.24
N LEU A 473 26.06 28.08 -20.57
CA LEU A 473 25.28 29.08 -19.85
C LEU A 473 26.03 29.63 -18.63
N GLU A 474 26.70 28.79 -17.85
CA GLU A 474 27.51 29.23 -16.70
C GLU A 474 28.71 30.07 -17.13
N ARG A 475 29.36 29.72 -18.23
CA ARG A 475 30.42 30.54 -18.85
C ARG A 475 29.90 31.90 -19.31
N TRP A 476 28.72 31.92 -19.93
CA TRP A 476 28.06 33.16 -20.33
C TRP A 476 27.72 34.04 -19.13
N LEU A 477 27.34 33.44 -18.00
CA LEU A 477 27.07 34.12 -16.73
C LEU A 477 28.34 34.43 -15.91
N HIS A 478 29.51 33.93 -16.31
CA HIS A 478 30.77 33.99 -15.57
C HIS A 478 30.70 33.39 -14.16
N ILE A 479 30.01 32.25 -14.03
CA ILE A 479 29.87 31.50 -12.76
C ILE A 479 30.43 30.07 -12.84
N ASP A 480 31.19 29.75 -13.89
CA ASP A 480 31.82 28.45 -14.16
C ASP A 480 33.02 28.16 -13.23
N VAL A 481 32.75 28.12 -11.92
CA VAL A 481 33.77 27.99 -10.86
C VAL A 481 34.07 26.54 -10.48
N GLU A 482 33.28 25.58 -10.97
CA GLU A 482 33.28 24.16 -10.58
C GLU A 482 34.68 23.57 -10.64
N HIS A 483 35.34 23.73 -11.80
CA HIS A 483 36.67 23.17 -12.02
C HIS A 483 37.70 23.76 -11.05
N TRP A 484 37.69 25.08 -10.86
CA TRP A 484 38.62 25.76 -9.96
C TRP A 484 38.40 25.36 -8.49
N VAL A 485 37.14 25.32 -8.03
CA VAL A 485 36.81 24.92 -6.66
C VAL A 485 37.22 23.47 -6.41
N ASN A 486 36.85 22.55 -7.32
CA ASN A 486 37.19 21.12 -7.20
C ASN A 486 38.71 20.90 -7.10
N HIS A 487 39.49 21.44 -8.04
CA HIS A 487 40.96 21.30 -8.02
C HIS A 487 41.66 22.03 -6.86
N THR A 488 41.02 23.04 -6.27
CA THR A 488 41.54 23.69 -5.05
C THR A 488 41.28 22.84 -3.82
N VAL A 489 40.07 22.26 -3.70
CA VAL A 489 39.68 21.40 -2.57
C VAL A 489 40.44 20.09 -2.57
N VAL A 490 40.62 19.46 -3.75
CA VAL A 490 41.36 18.19 -3.91
C VAL A 490 42.80 18.30 -3.40
N LYS A 491 43.44 19.46 -3.49
CA LYS A 491 44.80 19.69 -2.99
C LYS A 491 44.91 19.71 -1.46
N VAL A 492 43.79 19.76 -0.76
CA VAL A 492 43.71 19.86 0.70
C VAL A 492 42.90 18.69 1.23
N ASP A 493 43.57 17.56 1.52
CA ASP A 493 42.94 16.29 1.91
C ASP A 493 41.87 16.44 3.00
N ARG A 494 42.15 17.24 4.04
CA ARG A 494 41.19 17.47 5.14
C ARG A 494 39.90 18.17 4.67
N LEU A 495 40.03 19.07 3.69
CA LEU A 495 38.89 19.81 3.14
C LEU A 495 38.09 18.94 2.17
N SER A 496 38.75 18.11 1.37
CA SER A 496 38.09 17.09 0.54
C SER A 496 37.26 16.14 1.41
N HIS A 497 37.89 15.48 2.39
CA HIS A 497 37.21 14.54 3.28
C HIS A 497 36.04 15.18 4.04
N PHE A 498 36.15 16.46 4.41
CA PHE A 498 35.05 17.19 5.02
C PHE A 498 33.87 17.33 4.07
N PHE A 499 34.10 17.80 2.83
CA PHE A 499 33.04 17.98 1.85
C PHE A 499 32.45 16.64 1.38
N ASP A 500 33.27 15.59 1.25
CA ASP A 500 32.81 14.23 0.93
C ASP A 500 31.86 13.71 2.01
N PHE A 501 32.30 13.75 3.29
CA PHE A 501 31.46 13.34 4.42
C PHE A 501 30.17 14.17 4.53
N TYR A 502 30.28 15.49 4.33
CA TYR A 502 29.15 16.40 4.39
C TYR A 502 28.14 16.11 3.27
N TYR A 503 28.65 15.90 2.05
CA TYR A 503 27.86 15.55 0.86
C TYR A 503 27.11 14.24 1.09
N GLU A 504 27.76 13.17 1.57
CA GLU A 504 27.14 11.87 1.75
C GLU A 504 26.12 11.82 2.91
N SER A 505 26.38 12.53 4.01
CA SER A 505 25.65 12.30 5.27
C SER A 505 24.56 13.33 5.57
N PHE A 506 24.87 14.62 5.45
CA PHE A 506 24.05 15.67 6.09
C PHE A 506 22.72 15.91 5.38
N HIS A 507 22.66 15.66 4.08
CA HIS A 507 21.43 15.82 3.31
C HIS A 507 20.34 14.82 3.71
N PHE A 508 20.67 13.69 4.37
CA PHE A 508 19.67 12.81 4.97
C PHE A 508 19.44 13.10 6.46
N VAL A 509 20.52 13.25 7.23
CA VAL A 509 20.45 13.37 8.69
C VAL A 509 19.72 14.64 9.12
N VAL A 510 20.01 15.78 8.49
CA VAL A 510 19.45 17.08 8.91
C VAL A 510 17.95 17.16 8.62
N PRO A 511 17.43 16.86 7.41
CA PRO A 511 15.99 16.89 7.17
C PRO A 511 15.20 15.94 8.05
N LEU A 512 15.70 14.72 8.28
CA LEU A 512 15.05 13.75 9.17
C LEU A 512 15.01 14.25 10.62
N THR A 513 16.10 14.88 11.09
CA THR A 513 16.17 15.48 12.43
C THR A 513 15.17 16.63 12.57
N VAL A 514 15.10 17.53 11.59
CA VAL A 514 14.12 18.64 11.58
C VAL A 514 12.70 18.08 11.60
N LEU A 515 12.38 17.10 10.74
CA LEU A 515 11.07 16.46 10.71
C LEU A 515 10.73 15.78 12.05
N ALA A 516 11.66 15.07 12.66
CA ALA A 516 11.45 14.40 13.95
C ALA A 516 11.17 15.41 15.08
N VAL A 517 11.97 16.48 15.16
CA VAL A 517 11.77 17.56 16.14
C VAL A 517 10.42 18.23 15.94
N LEU A 518 10.02 18.53 14.70
CA LEU A 518 8.72 19.12 14.40
C LEU A 518 7.57 18.16 14.71
N TYR A 519 7.70 16.88 14.37
CA TYR A 519 6.68 15.87 14.65
C TYR A 519 6.37 15.81 16.15
N TRP A 520 7.40 15.86 17.00
CA TRP A 520 7.26 15.81 18.44
C TRP A 520 6.80 17.14 19.04
N ARG A 521 7.46 18.26 18.70
CA ARG A 521 7.26 19.55 19.37
C ARG A 521 6.28 20.49 18.69
N ARG A 522 6.09 20.38 17.36
CA ARG A 522 5.33 21.36 16.55
C ARG A 522 4.49 20.66 15.45
N PRO A 523 3.42 19.91 15.80
CA PRO A 523 2.71 19.04 14.87
C PRO A 523 2.04 19.75 13.67
N ALA A 524 1.55 20.97 13.90
CA ALA A 524 1.00 21.80 12.82
C ALA A 524 2.09 22.25 11.84
N ASP A 525 3.28 22.56 12.34
CA ASP A 525 4.43 22.99 11.54
C ASP A 525 5.07 21.81 10.80
N TYR A 526 5.11 20.63 11.43
CA TYR A 526 5.52 19.39 10.79
C TYR A 526 4.75 19.15 9.49
N ARG A 527 3.42 19.27 9.51
CA ARG A 527 2.59 18.99 8.32
C ARG A 527 2.82 19.97 7.19
N TRP A 528 3.07 21.24 7.52
CA TRP A 528 3.41 22.30 6.56
C TRP A 528 4.79 22.02 5.95
N ALA A 529 5.82 21.83 6.79
CA ALA A 529 7.18 21.61 6.36
C ALA A 529 7.28 20.32 5.51
N ARG A 530 6.70 19.22 5.98
CA ARG A 530 6.66 17.92 5.28
C ARG A 530 5.90 17.97 3.96
N ALA A 531 4.90 18.85 3.81
CA ALA A 531 4.17 19.01 2.54
C ALA A 531 5.03 19.73 1.50
N ALA A 532 5.70 20.81 1.92
CA ALA A 532 6.60 21.56 1.06
C ALA A 532 7.75 20.69 0.57
N LEU A 533 8.36 19.90 1.46
CA LEU A 533 9.40 18.94 1.10
C LEU A 533 8.89 17.90 0.10
N GLY A 534 7.69 17.33 0.36
CA GLY A 534 7.07 16.36 -0.54
C GLY A 534 6.82 16.93 -1.94
N PHE A 535 6.26 18.14 -2.06
CA PHE A 535 6.04 18.79 -3.35
C PHE A 535 7.34 19.14 -4.06
N ALA A 536 8.34 19.65 -3.35
CA ALA A 536 9.65 19.94 -3.92
C ALA A 536 10.29 18.68 -4.51
N THR A 537 10.27 17.56 -3.78
CA THR A 537 10.81 16.27 -4.26
C THR A 537 10.04 15.72 -5.47
N LEU A 538 8.71 15.87 -5.51
CA LEU A 538 7.90 15.46 -6.67
C LEU A 538 8.19 16.30 -7.91
N LEU A 539 8.31 17.61 -7.75
CA LEU A 539 8.66 18.51 -8.85
C LEU A 539 10.10 18.26 -9.34
N ALA A 540 11.03 17.92 -8.44
CA ALA A 540 12.40 17.57 -8.81
C ALA A 540 12.44 16.29 -9.66
N LEU A 541 11.60 15.30 -9.32
CA LEU A 541 11.45 14.09 -10.11
C LEU A 541 10.93 14.38 -11.53
N VAL A 542 10.02 15.34 -11.69
CA VAL A 542 9.58 15.82 -13.01
C VAL A 542 10.74 16.49 -13.75
N GLY A 543 11.56 17.28 -13.06
CA GLY A 543 12.79 17.86 -13.60
C GLY A 543 13.74 16.79 -14.13
N PHE A 544 14.07 15.77 -13.33
CA PHE A 544 14.93 14.66 -13.76
C PHE A 544 14.39 13.88 -14.95
N TRP A 545 13.07 13.81 -15.10
CA TRP A 545 12.44 13.12 -16.23
C TRP A 545 12.45 13.98 -17.51
N LEU A 546 12.26 15.29 -17.39
CA LEU A 546 12.23 16.21 -18.53
C LEU A 546 13.63 16.63 -19.01
N TYR A 547 14.60 16.72 -18.10
CA TYR A 547 15.93 17.24 -18.35
C TYR A 547 17.00 16.38 -17.64
N PRO A 548 17.28 15.16 -18.14
CA PRO A 548 18.40 14.36 -17.63
C PRO A 548 19.70 15.12 -17.85
N LEU A 549 20.55 15.23 -16.83
CA LEU A 549 21.73 16.12 -16.86
C LEU A 549 22.94 15.41 -16.28
N ALA A 550 24.04 15.38 -17.03
CA ALA A 550 25.33 14.89 -16.57
C ALA A 550 25.97 15.91 -15.61
N PRO A 551 26.43 15.47 -14.42
CA PRO A 551 27.18 16.33 -13.52
C PRO A 551 28.60 16.60 -14.06
N PRO A 552 29.31 17.63 -13.55
CA PRO A 552 30.65 18.00 -14.03
C PRO A 552 31.66 16.84 -14.06
N ARG A 553 31.68 16.01 -13.01
CA ARG A 553 32.56 14.84 -12.91
C ARG A 553 32.32 13.75 -13.97
N LEU A 554 31.15 13.78 -14.62
CA LEU A 554 30.79 12.81 -15.66
C LEU A 554 30.85 13.40 -17.08
N LEU A 555 31.22 14.68 -17.24
CA LEU A 555 31.34 15.29 -18.55
C LEU A 555 32.75 15.04 -19.14
N PRO A 556 32.86 14.36 -20.30
CA PRO A 556 34.15 14.07 -20.91
C PRO A 556 34.95 15.34 -21.22
N GLY A 557 36.26 15.30 -20.97
CA GLY A 557 37.18 16.39 -21.33
C GLY A 557 37.27 17.57 -20.35
N LEU A 558 36.46 17.61 -19.28
CA LEU A 558 36.54 18.69 -18.28
C LEU A 558 37.61 18.48 -17.20
N GLY A 559 38.06 17.25 -16.95
CA GLY A 559 39.07 16.96 -15.93
C GLY A 559 38.63 17.21 -14.48
N VAL A 560 37.33 17.28 -14.21
CA VAL A 560 36.77 17.38 -12.85
C VAL A 560 36.89 16.03 -12.13
N ILE A 561 37.35 16.05 -10.88
CA ILE A 561 37.60 14.84 -10.09
C ILE A 561 36.39 14.54 -9.21
N ASP A 562 35.87 13.31 -9.30
CA ASP A 562 34.93 12.77 -8.31
C ASP A 562 35.69 12.43 -7.02
N THR A 563 35.61 13.32 -6.03
CA THR A 563 36.31 13.15 -4.76
C THR A 563 35.71 12.04 -3.89
N VAL A 564 34.45 11.68 -4.13
CA VAL A 564 33.70 10.71 -3.34
C VAL A 564 34.03 9.28 -3.77
N HIS A 565 34.12 9.02 -5.08
CA HIS A 565 34.32 7.67 -5.64
C HIS A 565 35.64 7.49 -6.39
N GLY A 566 36.48 8.53 -6.44
CA GLY A 566 37.72 8.53 -7.22
C GLY A 566 37.48 8.75 -8.71
N VAL A 567 38.59 8.89 -9.46
CA VAL A 567 38.57 9.17 -10.91
C VAL A 567 37.72 8.14 -11.65
N GLN A 568 36.72 8.63 -12.39
CA GLN A 568 35.76 7.78 -13.07
C GLN A 568 36.36 7.22 -14.37
N ASP A 569 36.40 5.89 -14.47
CA ASP A 569 36.61 5.21 -15.74
C ASP A 569 35.29 5.16 -16.52
N PHE A 570 35.18 5.97 -17.58
CA PHE A 570 33.98 6.04 -18.41
C PHE A 570 33.65 4.76 -19.20
N SER A 571 34.57 3.79 -19.24
CA SER A 571 34.38 2.45 -19.81
C SER A 571 33.91 1.41 -18.78
N LYS A 572 34.23 1.62 -17.49
CA LYS A 572 33.83 0.78 -16.35
C LYS A 572 33.62 1.62 -15.09
N PRO A 573 32.54 2.40 -15.01
CA PRO A 573 32.40 3.37 -13.92
C PRO A 573 32.05 2.69 -12.59
N ASP A 574 32.75 3.04 -11.52
CA ASP A 574 32.50 2.59 -10.15
C ASP A 574 31.76 3.68 -9.37
N TYR A 575 30.56 3.36 -8.94
CA TYR A 575 29.66 4.26 -8.23
C TYR A 575 29.43 3.83 -6.78
N GLY A 576 30.05 2.76 -6.28
CA GLY A 576 29.73 2.21 -4.96
C GLY A 576 28.34 1.53 -4.87
N THR A 577 28.17 0.65 -3.88
CA THR A 577 27.02 -0.28 -3.77
C THR A 577 25.68 0.39 -3.39
N LEU A 578 25.71 1.56 -2.74
CA LEU A 578 24.51 2.36 -2.42
C LEU A 578 24.11 3.32 -3.55
N THR A 579 25.08 3.79 -4.34
CA THR A 579 24.91 4.80 -5.41
C THR A 579 24.69 4.16 -6.78
N ALA A 580 25.02 2.87 -6.97
CA ALA A 580 24.57 2.06 -8.12
C ALA A 580 23.03 1.95 -8.22
N LEU A 581 22.31 2.20 -7.11
CA LEU A 581 20.85 2.29 -7.06
C LEU A 581 20.32 3.70 -7.39
N THR A 582 21.18 4.65 -7.75
CA THR A 582 20.83 6.04 -8.05
C THR A 582 21.22 6.43 -9.47
N ASN A 583 20.34 7.15 -10.19
CA ASN A 583 20.65 7.68 -11.53
C ASN A 583 21.72 8.78 -11.44
N GLN A 584 22.90 8.49 -11.97
CA GLN A 584 24.07 9.38 -11.96
C GLN A 584 23.92 10.60 -12.89
N TYR A 585 22.98 10.54 -13.85
CA TYR A 585 22.66 11.60 -14.82
C TYR A 585 21.41 12.40 -14.43
N ALA A 586 21.20 12.62 -13.12
CA ALA A 586 20.10 13.39 -12.57
C ALA A 586 20.62 14.56 -11.72
N ALA A 587 21.46 15.40 -12.32
CA ALA A 587 22.09 16.51 -11.62
C ALA A 587 21.11 17.69 -11.35
N MET A 588 20.31 18.12 -12.33
CA MET A 588 19.34 19.21 -12.16
C MET A 588 17.90 18.71 -11.97
N PRO A 589 17.14 19.23 -10.98
CA PRO A 589 17.55 20.15 -9.92
C PRO A 589 18.26 19.43 -8.75
N SER A 590 19.22 20.10 -8.11
CA SER A 590 19.95 19.51 -6.98
C SER A 590 19.06 19.30 -5.76
N LEU A 591 18.71 18.04 -5.47
CA LEU A 591 17.96 17.67 -4.27
C LEU A 591 18.78 17.79 -2.98
N HIS A 592 20.11 17.62 -3.04
CA HIS A 592 21.00 17.88 -1.91
C HIS A 592 20.84 19.33 -1.43
N PHE A 593 21.00 20.28 -2.37
CA PHE A 593 20.78 21.68 -2.07
C PHE A 593 19.31 21.98 -1.75
N GLY A 594 18.36 21.40 -2.48
CA GLY A 594 16.94 21.61 -2.23
C GLY A 594 16.52 21.23 -0.80
N TRP A 595 16.93 20.07 -0.30
CA TRP A 595 16.59 19.61 1.04
C TRP A 595 17.30 20.40 2.13
N SER A 596 18.55 20.81 1.92
CA SER A 596 19.28 21.68 2.85
C SER A 596 18.70 23.09 2.89
N LEU A 597 18.30 23.66 1.75
CA LEU A 597 17.61 24.95 1.67
C LEU A 597 16.25 24.89 2.34
N TRP A 598 15.50 23.80 2.13
CA TRP A 598 14.26 23.56 2.86
C TRP A 598 14.50 23.55 4.38
N CYS A 599 15.55 22.88 4.87
CA CYS A 599 15.91 22.92 6.29
C CYS A 599 16.22 24.33 6.76
N GLY A 600 17.04 25.07 6.01
CA GLY A 600 17.41 26.45 6.33
C GLY A 600 16.21 27.39 6.41
N VAL A 601 15.29 27.32 5.44
CA VAL A 601 14.02 28.08 5.44
C VAL A 601 13.16 27.70 6.64
N VAL A 602 12.96 26.41 6.90
CA VAL A 602 12.15 25.93 8.03
C VAL A 602 12.74 26.41 9.36
N ILE A 603 14.06 26.28 9.56
CA ILE A 603 14.74 26.74 10.77
C ILE A 603 14.69 28.26 10.88
N ALA A 604 14.94 29.01 9.81
CA ALA A 604 14.89 30.48 9.82
C ALA A 604 13.52 31.03 10.21
N VAL A 605 12.45 30.36 9.76
CA VAL A 605 11.05 30.72 10.06
C VAL A 605 10.65 30.33 11.49
N LEU A 606 11.13 29.18 11.99
CA LEU A 606 10.63 28.57 13.24
C LEU A 606 11.50 28.82 14.47
N ALA A 607 12.80 29.02 14.27
CA ALA A 607 13.73 29.11 15.38
C ALA A 607 13.59 30.44 16.12
N PRO A 608 13.57 30.43 17.46
CA PRO A 608 13.37 31.63 18.25
C PRO A 608 14.62 32.53 18.31
N ARG A 609 15.82 31.96 18.22
CA ARG A 609 17.09 32.66 18.41
C ARG A 609 17.79 32.92 17.09
N TRP A 610 18.42 34.09 16.93
CA TRP A 610 19.09 34.49 15.69
C TRP A 610 20.23 33.53 15.30
N TRP A 611 21.02 33.04 16.26
CA TRP A 611 22.12 32.10 15.98
C TRP A 611 21.62 30.75 15.43
N MET A 612 20.42 30.31 15.82
CA MET A 612 19.81 29.09 15.26
C MET A 612 19.42 29.30 13.80
N LYS A 613 18.94 30.51 13.46
CA LYS A 613 18.61 30.88 12.08
C LYS A 613 19.88 30.96 11.24
N ALA A 614 20.94 31.57 11.78
CA ALA A 614 22.25 31.61 11.14
C ALA A 614 22.78 30.20 10.87
N LEU A 615 22.73 29.30 11.87
CA LEU A 615 23.13 27.90 11.71
C LEU A 615 22.27 27.16 10.68
N GLY A 616 20.95 27.41 10.67
CA GLY A 616 20.04 26.85 9.68
C GLY A 616 20.37 27.30 8.26
N LEU A 617 20.72 28.57 8.06
CA LEU A 617 21.11 29.13 6.75
C LEU A 617 22.54 28.79 6.35
N LEU A 618 23.43 28.49 7.31
CA LEU A 618 24.77 27.98 7.04
C LEU A 618 24.73 26.60 6.37
N HIS A 619 23.76 25.76 6.75
CA HIS A 619 23.61 24.41 6.20
C HIS A 619 23.48 24.38 4.66
N PRO A 620 22.53 25.09 4.01
CA PRO A 620 22.46 25.13 2.55
C PRO A 620 23.67 25.79 1.89
N LEU A 621 24.32 26.77 2.52
CA LEU A 621 25.55 27.36 1.99
C LEU A 621 26.68 26.33 1.91
N LEU A 622 26.90 25.59 3.01
CA LEU A 622 27.85 24.47 3.03
C LEU A 622 27.48 23.37 2.04
N THR A 623 26.18 23.13 1.81
CA THR A 623 25.74 22.14 0.82
C THR A 623 26.05 22.57 -0.61
N VAL A 624 25.86 23.85 -0.99
CA VAL A 624 26.29 24.34 -2.32
C VAL A 624 27.80 24.17 -2.48
N SER A 625 28.58 24.55 -1.46
CA SER A 625 30.03 24.36 -1.50
C SER A 625 30.39 22.89 -1.66
N ALA A 626 29.72 21.96 -0.94
CA ALA A 626 29.98 20.54 -1.03
C ALA A 626 29.66 19.95 -2.42
N ILE A 627 28.50 20.29 -3.00
CA ILE A 627 28.11 19.70 -4.30
C ILE A 627 29.01 20.18 -5.45
N VAL A 628 29.49 21.42 -5.40
CA VAL A 628 30.42 22.01 -6.37
C VAL A 628 31.84 21.46 -6.14
N ALA A 629 32.31 21.46 -4.88
CA ALA A 629 33.64 20.97 -4.53
C ALA A 629 33.85 19.50 -4.89
N THR A 630 32.82 18.66 -4.74
CA THR A 630 32.89 17.23 -5.07
C THR A 630 32.63 16.92 -6.56
N GLY A 631 32.36 17.94 -7.38
CA GLY A 631 32.08 17.78 -8.81
C GLY A 631 30.75 17.09 -9.14
N ASN A 632 29.84 16.99 -8.17
CA ASN A 632 28.57 16.28 -8.30
C ASN A 632 27.43 17.12 -8.89
N HIS A 633 27.56 18.43 -8.93
CA HIS A 633 26.54 19.34 -9.46
C HIS A 633 27.16 20.62 -10.02
N TRP A 634 26.46 21.21 -10.99
CA TRP A 634 26.68 22.57 -11.48
C TRP A 634 26.13 23.61 -10.47
N VAL A 635 26.63 24.84 -10.49
CA VAL A 635 26.07 25.94 -9.69
C VAL A 635 24.60 26.18 -10.05
N LEU A 636 24.24 26.10 -11.34
CA LEU A 636 22.85 26.21 -11.80
C LEU A 636 21.94 25.09 -11.31
N ASP A 637 22.46 23.92 -10.96
CA ASP A 637 21.65 22.86 -10.35
C ASP A 637 21.11 23.29 -8.99
N ALA A 638 21.88 24.11 -8.24
CA ALA A 638 21.45 24.70 -6.98
C ALA A 638 20.35 25.73 -7.22
N ALA A 639 20.44 26.54 -8.27
CA ALA A 639 19.36 27.45 -8.68
C ALA A 639 18.07 26.66 -9.01
N GLY A 640 18.20 25.56 -9.76
CA GLY A 640 17.12 24.60 -9.99
C GLY A 640 16.54 24.10 -8.67
N GLY A 641 17.38 23.66 -7.73
CA GLY A 641 17.01 23.24 -6.37
C GLY A 641 16.19 24.30 -5.61
N ALA A 642 16.62 25.57 -5.66
CA ALA A 642 15.91 26.69 -5.05
C ALA A 642 14.52 26.90 -5.66
N LEU A 643 14.42 26.84 -7.00
CA LEU A 643 13.16 26.98 -7.70
C LEU A 643 12.16 25.89 -7.28
N VAL A 644 12.61 24.64 -7.17
CA VAL A 644 11.71 23.55 -6.75
C VAL A 644 11.25 23.67 -5.31
N VAL A 645 12.14 24.09 -4.40
CA VAL A 645 11.79 24.32 -3.00
C VAL A 645 10.80 25.48 -2.87
N GLY A 646 11.06 26.58 -3.57
CA GLY A 646 10.17 27.74 -3.64
C GLY A 646 8.78 27.33 -4.17
N ALA A 647 8.73 26.58 -5.27
CA ALA A 647 7.50 26.03 -5.82
C ALA A 647 6.81 25.06 -4.86
N GLY A 648 7.55 24.24 -4.11
CA GLY A 648 7.01 23.34 -3.10
C GLY A 648 6.32 24.08 -1.95
N PHE A 649 6.93 25.16 -1.44
CA PHE A 649 6.28 26.06 -0.49
C PHE A 649 5.10 26.82 -1.10
N GLY A 650 5.22 27.27 -2.35
CA GLY A 650 4.16 27.93 -3.12
C GLY A 650 2.92 27.05 -3.29
N LEU A 651 3.09 25.80 -3.71
CA LEU A 651 2.02 24.80 -3.79
C LEU A 651 1.42 24.52 -2.41
N THR A 652 2.26 24.39 -1.38
CA THR A 652 1.75 24.21 -0.01
C THR A 652 0.87 25.40 0.42
N TYR A 653 1.29 26.62 0.10
CA TYR A 653 0.52 27.84 0.38
C TYR A 653 -0.77 27.91 -0.43
N LEU A 654 -0.73 27.62 -1.74
CA LEU A 654 -1.90 27.61 -2.61
C LEU A 654 -2.94 26.56 -2.19
N LEU A 655 -2.48 25.38 -1.76
CA LEU A 655 -3.35 24.25 -1.43
C LEU A 655 -3.83 24.26 0.04
N GLN A 656 -3.02 24.77 0.97
CA GLN A 656 -3.30 24.69 2.42
C GLN A 656 -3.43 26.07 3.11
N GLY A 657 -3.21 27.17 2.39
CA GLY A 657 -3.26 28.54 2.91
C GLY A 657 -2.00 28.98 3.69
N PRO A 658 -1.98 30.22 4.23
CA PRO A 658 -0.89 30.75 5.04
C PRO A 658 -0.61 29.89 6.27
N ARG A 659 0.64 29.96 6.78
CA ARG A 659 1.08 29.35 8.03
C ARG A 659 0.21 29.84 9.20
N ALA A 660 -0.29 28.93 10.03
CA ALA A 660 -1.05 29.30 11.23
C ALA A 660 -0.08 29.76 12.32
N LYS A 661 -0.31 30.94 12.91
CA LYS A 661 0.44 31.39 14.08
C LYS A 661 -0.09 30.67 15.34
N PRO A 662 0.77 30.20 16.27
CA PRO A 662 0.34 29.47 17.47
C PRO A 662 -0.68 30.19 18.36
N ALA A 663 -0.70 31.53 18.33
CA ALA A 663 -1.55 32.35 19.20
C ALA A 663 -3.06 32.17 18.97
N THR A 664 -3.49 31.71 17.79
CA THR A 664 -4.93 31.56 17.48
C THR A 664 -5.53 30.23 17.99
N ALA A 665 -4.70 29.30 18.49
CA ALA A 665 -5.17 28.01 19.00
C ALA A 665 -5.51 28.01 20.50
N ALA A 666 -5.03 29.01 21.26
CA ALA A 666 -5.33 29.15 22.69
C ALA A 666 -6.67 29.88 22.95
N ALA A 667 -7.09 30.75 22.02
CA ALA A 667 -8.31 31.55 22.18
C ALA A 667 -9.62 30.76 21.95
N THR A 668 -9.55 29.50 21.50
CA THR A 668 -10.75 28.66 21.26
C THR A 668 -10.95 27.56 22.32
N SER A 669 -10.11 27.51 23.35
CA SER A 669 -10.21 26.53 24.45
C SER A 669 -10.78 27.09 25.76
N GLU A 670 -11.01 28.41 25.86
CA GLU A 670 -11.55 29.05 27.06
C GLU A 670 -12.88 29.75 26.76
N GLU A 671 -13.97 28.99 26.74
CA GLU A 671 -15.28 29.49 27.17
C GLU A 671 -16.06 28.30 27.76
N PRO A 672 -15.96 28.05 29.08
CA PRO A 672 -16.94 27.24 29.76
C PRO A 672 -18.24 28.04 29.84
N VAL A 673 -19.29 27.50 29.20
CA VAL A 673 -20.67 27.94 29.39
C VAL A 673 -21.00 27.92 30.88
N ALA A 674 -21.04 29.09 31.51
CA ALA A 674 -21.51 29.24 32.87
C ALA A 674 -23.02 28.94 32.90
N VAL A 675 -23.36 27.73 33.34
CA VAL A 675 -24.72 27.38 33.77
C VAL A 675 -24.99 28.19 35.03
N ARG A 676 -25.78 29.25 34.90
CA ARG A 676 -26.24 30.06 36.02
C ARG A 676 -27.47 29.35 36.62
N GLU A 677 -27.25 28.51 37.62
CA GLU A 677 -28.31 28.04 38.51
C GLU A 677 -28.89 29.27 39.25
N ARG A 678 -30.17 29.57 39.00
CA ARG A 678 -30.97 30.41 39.89
C ARG A 678 -31.52 29.52 40.99
N ALA A 679 -30.98 29.67 42.19
CA ALA A 679 -31.62 29.21 43.41
C ALA A 679 -32.80 30.13 43.76
N VAL A 680 -33.81 29.49 44.34
CA VAL A 680 -35.08 30.00 44.87
C VAL A 680 -34.89 31.20 45.80
N GLY A 681 -35.73 32.20 45.62
CA GLY A 681 -36.20 33.14 46.64
C GLY A 681 -37.71 33.14 46.60
#